data_AF-A0A941UP53-F1
#
_entry.id   AF-A0A941UP53-F1
#
_cell.length_a   1.000
_cell.length_b   1.000
_cell.length_c   1.000
_cell.angle_alpha   90.00
_cell.angle_beta   90.00
_cell.angle_gamma   90.00
#
_symmetry.space_group_name_H-M   'P 1'
#
loop_
_entity.id
_entity.type
_entity.pdbx_description
1 polymer ?
#
loop_
_entity_poly.entity_id
_entity_poly.type
_entity_poly.pdbx_seq_one_letter_code
_entity_poly.pdbx_strand_id
1 'polypeptide(L)'
;MATPFDSDNWDTRKERVIGLGERSFHKSYYPQLRANLERLERFRALLDRTTDFVVLIALPEGTIADANTAFGELVGEPVEALIGRPFGTLGLGNEGVSLCTLSDNLAPGQTGGKSAHHPVVVEFKRGNDQIWLELTCRTATLDERLYGILVGRDITERKQAHEMAASLLAEKEALLDNALVGIAMVRGRKLVSCNRRLEEMLGAEPGSLTGKSTGLLYKTVEEFTTFGEKAYDALRNGQSYSDTLMMTRTDGTSFWGELTGRATDLAHPEEGSIWILTDVTARKQAEEQAKFLFFHDALTGLPNQQLLQDRLQQAIAFSKRDGTKIALILVDLDRFKTVNDFLGHHAGDRTLVAISNRLTQCLRATDTISRMGGDEFILLLPNLTEPDAVVTFLGELMQKLGDPFRIDQQELSVTCSVGVAVYPEDGADFETLLKRAEMAMYRAKDSGRNAYRFFNEDMNDEATEQVMLHAGLRRALDAGQFVLHYQPQFALDSGALIGAEALIRWQHPDLGLISPMRFIPIAEETGLIVQIGDWVLQEACREAARWRDAGMANPVVAVNLSGVQFKRGEMEQSISKALEASGIGPGMLELELTESILISDTDNVLATVKQLKNMGIKLSIDDFGTGYSSLSYLKRFEVDKLKIDQSFIRDLQNNPEDAAIVRAIIQMAHSLGLRTLAEGVESREILDCLQADQCDEAQGYYFSRPMPASEFLSFLATYLQPTA
;
A
#
# COMPACT_ATOMS: atom_id res chain seq x y z
N MET A 1 -50.78 22.76 110.63
CA MET A 1 -51.58 23.96 110.31
C MET A 1 -51.88 23.89 108.82
N ALA A 2 -52.89 23.12 108.39
CA ALA A 2 -54.34 23.39 108.38
C ALA A 2 -54.77 24.31 107.21
N THR A 3 -55.44 23.71 106.22
CA THR A 3 -56.20 24.23 105.06
C THR A 3 -57.49 24.99 105.48
N PRO A 4 -58.13 25.85 104.65
CA PRO A 4 -59.09 25.46 103.56
C PRO A 4 -58.99 26.33 102.27
N PHE A 5 -59.27 25.83 101.05
CA PHE A 5 -60.54 25.54 100.36
C PHE A 5 -61.30 26.75 99.75
N ASP A 6 -61.41 26.64 98.41
CA ASP A 6 -62.52 26.90 97.49
C ASP A 6 -62.85 28.26 96.85
N SER A 7 -63.23 28.04 95.60
CA SER A 7 -63.53 28.86 94.44
C SER A 7 -64.81 29.69 94.54
N ASP A 8 -64.74 30.97 94.18
CA ASP A 8 -65.91 31.81 93.89
C ASP A 8 -65.95 32.08 92.38
N ASN A 9 -66.76 31.28 91.70
CA ASN A 9 -66.84 31.06 90.27
C ASN A 9 -67.38 32.30 89.51
N TRP A 10 -66.85 32.58 88.33
CA TRP A 10 -67.33 33.66 87.46
C TRP A 10 -68.77 33.44 86.99
N ASP A 11 -69.20 32.18 86.90
CA ASP A 11 -70.57 31.81 86.51
C ASP A 11 -71.64 32.28 87.50
N THR A 12 -71.36 32.34 88.82
CA THR A 12 -72.30 32.87 89.83
C THR A 12 -72.38 34.40 89.82
N ARG A 13 -71.34 35.09 89.33
CA ARG A 13 -71.40 36.54 89.05
C ARG A 13 -72.15 36.86 87.75
N LYS A 14 -72.01 36.00 86.74
CA LYS A 14 -72.73 36.08 85.47
C LYS A 14 -74.25 36.00 85.67
N GLU A 15 -74.73 35.13 86.56
CA GLU A 15 -76.16 35.01 86.87
C GLU A 15 -76.73 36.21 87.64
N ARG A 16 -75.95 36.84 88.53
CA ARG A 16 -76.41 38.00 89.32
C ARG A 16 -76.45 39.33 88.55
N VAL A 17 -75.66 39.47 87.48
CA VAL A 17 -75.65 40.70 86.67
C VAL A 17 -76.64 40.64 85.51
N ILE A 18 -77.00 39.44 85.03
CA ILE A 18 -77.99 39.27 83.96
C ILE A 18 -79.41 39.10 84.53
N GLY A 19 -79.55 38.67 85.79
CA GLY A 19 -80.82 38.51 86.51
C GLY A 19 -81.61 39.79 86.82
N LEU A 20 -81.19 40.97 86.35
CA LEU A 20 -81.88 42.26 86.59
C LEU A 20 -82.30 42.99 85.30
N GLY A 21 -82.20 42.36 84.13
CA GLY A 21 -82.61 42.93 82.84
C GLY A 21 -83.82 42.25 82.17
N GLU A 22 -84.40 41.21 82.78
CA GLU A 22 -85.66 40.64 82.32
C GLU A 22 -86.84 41.53 82.72
N ARG A 23 -87.11 42.55 81.90
CA ARG A 23 -88.47 42.98 81.52
C ARG A 23 -88.41 44.09 80.48
N SER A 24 -88.55 43.65 79.22
CA SER A 24 -89.05 44.35 78.03
C SER A 24 -88.02 44.40 76.89
N PHE A 25 -88.10 43.43 75.96
CA PHE A 25 -88.18 43.61 74.49
C PHE A 25 -88.02 42.25 73.77
N HIS A 26 -88.93 42.00 72.84
CA HIS A 26 -89.28 40.82 72.02
C HIS A 26 -88.35 39.59 71.82
N LYS A 27 -89.00 38.42 71.99
CA LYS A 27 -88.54 37.02 71.91
C LYS A 27 -88.40 36.41 70.50
N SER A 28 -88.09 37.18 69.45
CA SER A 28 -88.11 36.68 68.04
C SER A 28 -86.76 36.60 67.31
N TYR A 29 -85.66 37.10 67.87
CA TYR A 29 -84.37 37.23 67.15
C TYR A 29 -83.33 36.13 67.43
N TYR A 30 -83.45 35.36 68.52
CA TYR A 30 -82.41 34.41 68.96
C TYR A 30 -82.13 33.24 67.98
N PRO A 31 -83.14 32.60 67.35
CA PRO A 31 -82.88 31.51 66.40
C PRO A 31 -82.20 31.97 65.11
N GLN A 32 -82.57 33.16 64.60
CA GLN A 32 -81.96 33.75 63.40
C GLN A 32 -80.52 34.18 63.66
N LEU A 33 -80.23 34.76 64.83
CA LEU A 33 -78.87 35.14 65.19
C LEU A 33 -77.95 33.90 65.31
N ARG A 34 -78.46 32.81 65.91
CA ARG A 34 -77.74 31.53 66.01
C ARG A 34 -77.51 30.87 64.66
N ALA A 35 -78.52 30.85 63.78
CA ALA A 35 -78.37 30.31 62.42
C ALA A 35 -77.38 31.13 61.57
N ASN A 36 -77.34 32.45 61.73
CA ASN A 36 -76.36 33.30 61.08
C ASN A 36 -74.94 33.08 61.63
N LEU A 37 -74.79 32.89 62.95
CA LEU A 37 -73.52 32.53 63.58
C LEU A 37 -73.01 31.17 63.09
N GLU A 38 -73.86 30.13 63.06
CA GLU A 38 -73.50 28.80 62.55
C GLU A 38 -73.14 28.85 61.05
N ARG A 39 -73.79 29.71 60.26
CA ARG A 39 -73.45 29.92 58.83
C ARG A 39 -72.11 30.62 58.66
N LEU A 40 -71.82 31.63 59.48
CA LEU A 40 -70.52 32.33 59.51
C LEU A 40 -69.39 31.38 59.92
N GLU A 41 -69.59 30.57 60.96
CA GLU A 41 -68.62 29.56 61.41
C GLU A 41 -68.32 28.53 60.31
N ARG A 42 -69.35 28.03 59.60
CA ARG A 42 -69.15 27.12 58.47
C ARG A 42 -68.44 27.78 57.29
N PHE A 43 -68.75 29.04 56.97
CA PHE A 43 -68.11 29.77 55.88
C PHE A 43 -66.64 30.03 56.18
N ARG A 44 -66.33 30.44 57.41
CA ARG A 44 -64.96 30.64 57.89
C ARG A 44 -64.17 29.33 57.87
N ALA A 45 -64.75 28.24 58.34
CA ALA A 45 -64.12 26.91 58.27
C ALA A 45 -63.86 26.41 56.85
N LEU A 46 -64.67 26.81 55.85
CA LEU A 46 -64.43 26.49 54.45
C LEU A 46 -63.28 27.31 53.88
N LEU A 47 -63.26 28.62 54.12
CA LEU A 47 -62.19 29.51 53.66
C LEU A 47 -60.84 29.20 54.31
N ASP A 48 -60.81 28.82 55.59
CA ASP A 48 -59.58 28.46 56.29
C ASP A 48 -59.02 27.10 55.90
N ARG A 49 -59.81 26.27 55.19
CA ARG A 49 -59.36 24.97 54.67
C ARG A 49 -58.98 25.01 53.19
N THR A 50 -59.05 26.15 52.52
CA THR A 50 -58.54 26.29 51.15
C THR A 50 -57.02 26.49 51.15
N THR A 51 -56.35 25.89 50.18
CA THR A 51 -54.90 26.11 49.93
C THR A 51 -54.62 27.48 49.32
N ASP A 52 -55.59 28.03 48.59
CA ASP A 52 -55.48 29.36 48.01
C ASP A 52 -55.74 30.40 49.10
N PHE A 53 -54.93 31.46 49.13
CA PHE A 53 -55.16 32.56 50.04
C PHE A 53 -56.24 33.47 49.46
N VAL A 54 -57.11 33.96 50.35
CA VAL A 54 -58.22 34.83 50.01
C VAL A 54 -58.17 36.04 50.93
N VAL A 55 -58.14 37.23 50.34
CA VAL A 55 -58.12 38.52 51.06
C VAL A 55 -59.25 39.38 50.57
N LEU A 56 -59.99 39.94 51.51
CA LEU A 56 -60.98 40.97 51.28
C LEU A 56 -60.36 42.34 51.60
N ILE A 57 -60.35 43.24 50.63
CA ILE A 57 -59.73 44.56 50.72
C ILE A 57 -60.84 45.61 50.62
N ALA A 58 -60.97 46.51 51.59
CA ALA A 58 -61.90 47.64 51.53
C ALA A 58 -61.37 48.71 50.57
N LEU A 59 -62.23 49.18 49.66
CA LEU A 59 -61.93 50.22 48.68
C LEU A 59 -62.73 51.51 48.99
N PRO A 60 -62.16 52.70 48.74
CA PRO A 60 -60.85 52.97 48.12
C PRO A 60 -59.65 52.96 49.06
N GLU A 61 -59.85 52.74 50.37
CA GLU A 61 -58.79 52.89 51.39
C GLU A 61 -57.65 51.87 51.26
N GLY A 62 -57.89 50.73 50.59
CA GLY A 62 -56.89 49.70 50.36
C GLY A 62 -56.49 48.94 51.63
N THR A 63 -57.37 48.91 52.64
CA THR A 63 -57.14 48.23 53.92
C THR A 63 -57.71 46.82 53.90
N ILE A 64 -57.05 45.90 54.62
CA ILE A 64 -57.53 44.52 54.72
C ILE A 64 -58.78 44.49 55.61
N ALA A 65 -59.91 44.13 55.03
CA ALA A 65 -61.17 43.98 55.74
C ALA A 65 -61.30 42.60 56.39
N ASP A 66 -60.87 41.56 55.69
CA ASP A 66 -60.88 40.17 56.16
C ASP A 66 -59.89 39.33 55.36
N ALA A 67 -59.47 38.19 55.88
CA ALA A 67 -58.65 37.22 55.16
C ALA A 67 -58.79 35.81 55.72
N ASN A 68 -58.44 34.79 54.93
CA ASN A 68 -58.38 33.42 55.44
C ASN A 68 -57.01 33.10 56.06
N THR A 69 -56.95 31.98 56.79
CA THR A 69 -55.74 31.52 57.47
C THR A 69 -54.55 31.35 56.52
N ALA A 70 -54.78 30.86 55.29
CA ALA A 70 -53.73 30.71 54.27
C ALA A 70 -53.04 32.05 53.92
N PHE A 71 -53.75 33.18 53.98
CA PHE A 71 -53.12 34.50 53.82
C PHE A 71 -52.24 34.87 55.01
N GLY A 72 -52.70 34.60 56.23
CA GLY A 72 -51.90 34.78 57.44
C GLY A 72 -50.62 33.94 57.42
N GLU A 73 -50.72 32.68 56.97
CA GLU A 73 -49.58 31.79 56.78
C GLU A 73 -48.61 32.30 55.72
N LEU A 74 -49.10 32.81 54.57
CA LEU A 74 -48.27 33.41 53.52
C LEU A 74 -47.47 34.61 54.03
N VAL A 75 -48.12 35.54 54.74
CA VAL A 75 -47.48 36.76 55.27
C VAL A 75 -46.62 36.46 56.51
N GLY A 76 -46.96 35.41 57.26
CA GLY A 76 -46.27 35.01 58.49
C GLY A 76 -46.77 35.67 59.77
N GLU A 77 -47.95 36.27 59.72
CA GLU A 77 -48.60 36.94 60.85
C GLU A 77 -50.02 36.38 61.02
N PRO A 78 -50.56 36.29 62.25
CA PRO A 78 -51.96 35.90 62.45
C PRO A 78 -52.90 36.90 61.75
N VAL A 79 -53.96 36.39 61.13
CA VAL A 79 -54.91 37.20 60.34
C VAL A 79 -55.46 38.38 61.15
N GLU A 80 -55.70 38.19 62.45
CA GLU A 80 -56.20 39.22 63.35
C GLU A 80 -55.27 40.45 63.45
N ALA A 81 -53.96 40.26 63.28
CA ALA A 81 -52.99 41.35 63.27
C ALA A 81 -52.91 42.06 61.90
N LEU A 82 -53.38 41.40 60.83
CA LEU A 82 -53.35 41.91 59.46
C LEU A 82 -54.61 42.74 59.12
N ILE A 83 -55.74 42.46 59.75
CA ILE A 83 -56.99 43.21 59.56
C ILE A 83 -56.78 44.69 59.93
N GLY A 84 -57.21 45.59 59.05
CA GLY A 84 -57.09 47.05 59.18
C GLY A 84 -55.75 47.62 58.71
N ARG A 85 -54.73 46.80 58.43
CA ARG A 85 -53.47 47.27 57.85
C ARG A 85 -53.66 47.60 56.35
N PRO A 86 -52.97 48.61 55.79
CA PRO A 86 -52.98 48.85 54.36
C PRO A 86 -52.34 47.69 53.61
N PHE A 87 -53.06 47.06 52.69
CA PHE A 87 -52.56 45.93 51.89
C PHE A 87 -51.27 46.26 51.14
N GLY A 88 -51.13 47.53 50.71
CA GLY A 88 -49.93 48.07 50.06
C GLY A 88 -48.62 47.90 50.85
N THR A 89 -48.70 47.75 52.17
CA THR A 89 -47.51 47.64 53.04
C THR A 89 -46.94 46.23 53.13
N LEU A 90 -47.67 45.22 52.64
CA LEU A 90 -47.32 43.81 52.78
C LEU A 90 -46.43 43.28 51.66
N GLY A 91 -45.82 44.12 50.80
CA GLY A 91 -44.89 43.68 49.76
C GLY A 91 -45.52 43.24 48.43
N LEU A 92 -46.85 43.10 48.37
CA LEU A 92 -47.65 42.95 47.12
C LEU A 92 -48.10 44.32 46.55
N GLY A 93 -47.31 45.34 46.88
CA GLY A 93 -47.77 46.61 47.46
C GLY A 93 -48.16 47.75 46.52
N ASN A 94 -48.45 47.48 45.26
CA ASN A 94 -49.08 48.42 44.33
C ASN A 94 -49.84 47.69 43.22
N GLU A 95 -49.44 46.45 42.90
CA GLU A 95 -50.11 45.61 41.90
C GLU A 95 -51.43 45.02 42.41
N GLY A 96 -51.51 44.57 43.67
CA GLY A 96 -52.75 43.97 44.21
C GLY A 96 -53.91 44.97 44.34
N VAL A 97 -53.62 46.20 44.79
CA VAL A 97 -54.62 47.29 44.81
C VAL A 97 -54.94 47.74 43.39
N SER A 98 -53.92 47.90 42.52
CA SER A 98 -54.12 48.26 41.11
C SER A 98 -54.99 47.24 40.36
N LEU A 99 -54.80 45.93 40.58
CA LEU A 99 -55.60 44.84 40.00
C LEU A 99 -57.08 44.93 40.40
N CYS A 100 -57.35 45.29 41.65
CA CYS A 100 -58.72 45.47 42.14
C CYS A 100 -59.35 46.80 41.70
N THR A 101 -58.58 47.90 41.58
CA THR A 101 -59.09 49.15 40.96
C THR A 101 -59.23 49.08 39.43
N LEU A 102 -58.43 48.27 38.73
CA LEU A 102 -58.52 48.08 37.28
C LEU A 102 -59.75 47.24 36.89
N SER A 103 -60.22 46.35 37.77
CA SER A 103 -61.43 45.56 37.54
C SER A 103 -62.72 46.38 37.68
N ASP A 104 -62.71 47.49 38.44
CA ASP A 104 -63.85 48.42 38.58
C ASP A 104 -63.88 49.57 37.56
N ASN A 105 -62.80 49.85 36.82
CA ASN A 105 -62.84 50.83 35.72
C ASN A 105 -63.62 50.33 34.49
N LEU A 106 -64.30 49.18 34.58
CA LEU A 106 -65.31 48.72 33.62
C LEU A 106 -66.69 49.24 34.05
N ALA A 107 -67.11 50.35 33.47
CA ALA A 107 -68.39 51.02 33.74
C ALA A 107 -69.61 50.06 33.72
N PRO A 108 -70.63 50.27 34.57
CA PRO A 108 -71.84 49.46 34.60
C PRO A 108 -72.66 49.73 33.33
N GLY A 109 -72.44 48.95 32.27
CA GLY A 109 -73.19 49.12 31.02
C GLY A 109 -72.77 48.31 29.79
N GLN A 110 -71.65 47.57 29.80
CA GLN A 110 -71.30 46.70 28.67
C GLN A 110 -71.62 45.24 28.93
N THR A 111 -72.88 44.87 28.65
CA THR A 111 -73.27 43.49 28.37
C THR A 111 -72.74 43.10 26.99
N GLY A 112 -71.59 42.42 26.95
CA GLY A 112 -71.10 41.74 25.75
C GLY A 112 -69.64 42.02 25.39
N GLY A 113 -68.70 41.66 26.25
CA GLY A 113 -67.27 41.63 25.92
C GLY A 113 -66.56 40.63 26.83
N LYS A 114 -65.86 39.65 26.23
CA LYS A 114 -65.19 38.56 26.95
C LYS A 114 -64.27 39.12 28.05
N SER A 115 -64.64 38.80 29.28
CA SER A 115 -63.91 39.12 30.50
C SER A 115 -62.46 38.65 30.43
N ALA A 116 -61.49 39.55 30.58
CA ALA A 116 -60.07 39.21 30.67
C ALA A 116 -59.75 38.70 32.08
N HIS A 117 -60.19 37.47 32.38
CA HIS A 117 -59.90 36.75 33.62
C HIS A 117 -58.52 36.06 33.61
N HIS A 118 -57.49 36.68 33.04
CA HIS A 118 -56.17 36.04 33.03
C HIS A 118 -55.51 36.19 34.40
N PRO A 119 -55.11 35.08 35.03
CA PRO A 119 -54.36 35.15 36.28
C PRO A 119 -53.03 35.87 36.04
N VAL A 120 -52.62 36.71 36.99
CA VAL A 120 -51.36 37.47 36.93
C VAL A 120 -50.35 36.82 37.85
N VAL A 121 -49.18 36.48 37.33
CA VAL A 121 -48.09 35.90 38.13
C VAL A 121 -47.20 37.01 38.65
N VAL A 122 -47.06 37.09 39.97
CA VAL A 122 -46.23 38.08 40.66
C VAL A 122 -45.20 37.41 41.55
N GLU A 123 -44.12 38.12 41.81
CA GLU A 123 -43.08 37.72 42.74
C GLU A 123 -43.35 38.33 44.12
N PHE A 124 -43.42 37.48 45.15
CA PHE A 124 -43.59 37.88 46.54
C PHE A 124 -42.34 37.50 47.35
N LYS A 125 -41.75 38.48 48.02
CA LYS A 125 -40.56 38.28 48.86
C LYS A 125 -40.95 38.30 50.33
N ARG A 126 -40.67 37.20 51.03
CA ARG A 126 -40.85 37.08 52.48
C ARG A 126 -39.48 36.86 53.13
N GLY A 127 -38.89 37.94 53.66
CA GLY A 127 -37.52 37.87 54.18
C GLY A 127 -36.53 37.51 53.08
N ASN A 128 -35.90 36.33 53.19
CA ASN A 128 -35.00 35.77 52.16
C ASN A 128 -35.69 34.81 51.18
N ASP A 129 -36.94 34.41 51.44
CA ASP A 129 -37.66 33.45 50.60
C ASP A 129 -38.39 34.17 49.45
N GLN A 130 -38.24 33.63 48.25
CA GLN A 130 -38.87 34.13 47.02
C GLN A 130 -40.02 33.18 46.63
N ILE A 131 -41.24 33.70 46.69
CA ILE A 131 -42.47 32.97 46.45
C ILE A 131 -43.12 33.51 45.18
N TRP A 132 -43.54 32.63 44.27
CA TRP A 132 -44.27 33.00 43.06
C TRP A 132 -45.76 32.80 43.25
N LEU A 133 -46.55 33.85 43.06
CA LEU A 133 -47.99 33.84 43.30
C LEU A 133 -48.76 34.06 42.00
N GLU A 134 -49.76 33.23 41.75
CA GLU A 134 -50.75 33.40 40.70
C GLU A 134 -51.99 34.07 41.28
N LEU A 135 -52.25 35.33 40.92
CA LEU A 135 -53.27 36.20 41.52
C LEU A 135 -54.48 36.40 40.59
N THR A 136 -55.66 36.43 41.19
CA THR A 136 -56.93 36.81 40.54
C THR A 136 -57.70 37.75 41.46
N CYS A 137 -58.10 38.93 40.99
CA CYS A 137 -58.97 39.85 41.76
C CYS A 137 -60.37 39.95 41.16
N ARG A 138 -61.38 40.13 42.03
CA ARG A 138 -62.76 40.51 41.69
C ARG A 138 -63.26 41.57 42.66
N THR A 139 -64.22 42.39 42.27
CA THR A 139 -64.84 43.38 43.15
C THR A 139 -66.26 42.96 43.54
N ALA A 140 -66.70 43.35 44.73
CA ALA A 140 -68.03 43.07 45.27
C ALA A 140 -68.49 44.24 46.17
N THR A 141 -69.77 44.58 46.12
CA THR A 141 -70.35 45.62 46.99
C THR A 141 -71.10 44.96 48.15
N LEU A 142 -70.79 45.36 49.38
CA LEU A 142 -71.42 44.90 50.62
C LEU A 142 -71.76 46.10 51.50
N ASP A 143 -73.01 46.22 51.95
CA ASP A 143 -73.50 47.34 52.80
C ASP A 143 -73.10 48.73 52.27
N GLU A 144 -73.35 48.97 50.97
CA GLU A 144 -73.00 50.22 50.25
C GLU A 144 -71.49 50.55 50.22
N ARG A 145 -70.62 49.62 50.60
CA ARG A 145 -69.16 49.72 50.48
C ARG A 145 -68.60 48.73 49.46
N LEU A 146 -67.56 49.16 48.77
CA LEU A 146 -66.90 48.39 47.72
C LEU A 146 -65.72 47.61 48.30
N TYR A 147 -65.61 46.33 47.96
CA TYR A 147 -64.52 45.45 48.39
C TYR A 147 -63.89 44.75 47.20
N GLY A 148 -62.56 44.61 47.22
CA GLY A 148 -61.81 43.72 46.34
C GLY A 148 -61.59 42.36 47.00
N ILE A 149 -61.94 41.28 46.32
CA ILE A 149 -61.63 39.89 46.68
C ILE A 149 -60.42 39.47 45.87
N LEU A 150 -59.27 39.35 46.51
CA LEU A 150 -58.04 38.83 45.92
C LEU A 150 -57.89 37.36 46.30
N VAL A 151 -57.79 36.49 45.30
CA VAL A 151 -57.43 35.09 45.48
C VAL A 151 -56.05 34.89 44.89
N GLY A 152 -55.16 34.25 45.65
CA GLY A 152 -53.83 33.91 45.16
C GLY A 152 -53.43 32.49 45.49
N ARG A 153 -52.65 31.90 44.59
CA ARG A 153 -52.10 30.55 44.72
C ARG A 153 -50.58 30.60 44.65
N ASP A 154 -49.91 29.90 45.55
CA ASP A 154 -48.48 29.65 45.46
C ASP A 154 -48.17 28.66 44.33
N ILE A 155 -47.36 29.08 43.37
CA ILE A 155 -46.91 28.29 42.22
C ILE A 155 -45.39 28.09 42.21
N THR A 156 -44.72 28.32 43.34
CA THR A 156 -43.25 28.28 43.47
C THR A 156 -42.68 26.91 43.08
N GLU A 157 -43.20 25.81 43.63
CA GLU A 157 -42.75 24.45 43.30
C GLU A 157 -42.94 24.14 41.80
N ARG A 158 -44.08 24.55 41.23
CA ARG A 158 -44.40 24.32 39.82
C ARG A 158 -43.44 25.08 38.91
N LYS A 159 -43.09 26.33 39.27
CA LYS A 159 -42.15 27.16 38.49
C LYS A 159 -40.73 26.61 38.59
N GLN A 160 -40.27 26.24 39.79
CA GLN A 160 -38.94 25.64 40.02
C GLN A 160 -38.79 24.31 39.28
N ALA A 161 -39.79 23.43 39.30
CA ALA A 161 -39.75 22.17 38.56
C ALA A 161 -39.64 22.40 37.03
N HIS A 162 -40.34 23.41 36.51
CA HIS A 162 -40.28 23.76 35.08
C HIS A 162 -38.92 24.35 34.70
N GLU A 163 -38.39 25.27 35.51
CA GLU A 163 -37.06 25.87 35.31
C GLU A 163 -35.94 24.81 35.42
N MET A 164 -36.04 23.89 36.38
CA MET A 164 -35.10 22.78 36.53
C MET A 164 -35.15 21.84 35.32
N ALA A 165 -36.35 21.50 34.82
CA ALA A 165 -36.50 20.68 33.62
C ALA A 165 -35.92 21.37 32.38
N ALA A 166 -36.18 22.67 32.21
CA ALA A 166 -35.61 23.46 31.11
C ALA A 166 -34.09 23.55 31.22
N SER A 167 -33.55 23.76 32.42
CA SER A 167 -32.11 23.79 32.68
C SER A 167 -31.44 22.45 32.37
N LEU A 168 -32.04 21.32 32.79
CA LEU A 168 -31.52 19.98 32.50
C LEU A 168 -31.52 19.66 30.99
N LEU A 169 -32.55 20.12 30.27
CA LEU A 169 -32.60 19.98 28.81
C LEU A 169 -31.51 20.82 28.13
N ALA A 170 -31.35 22.09 28.54
CA ALA A 170 -30.32 22.97 28.01
C ALA A 170 -28.90 22.45 28.33
N GLU A 171 -28.67 21.94 29.54
CA GLU A 171 -27.40 21.33 29.92
C GLU A 171 -27.10 20.09 29.07
N LYS A 172 -28.10 19.22 28.88
CA LYS A 172 -27.97 18.04 28.02
C LYS A 172 -27.66 18.42 26.57
N GLU A 173 -28.33 19.42 26.01
CA GLU A 173 -28.06 19.91 24.65
C GLU A 173 -26.64 20.46 24.53
N ALA A 174 -26.21 21.29 25.49
CA ALA A 174 -24.86 21.83 25.53
C ALA A 174 -23.77 20.75 25.65
N LEU A 175 -24.03 19.67 26.41
CA LEU A 175 -23.12 18.52 26.51
C LEU A 175 -23.01 17.75 25.18
N LEU A 176 -24.12 17.57 24.46
CA LEU A 176 -24.14 16.89 23.17
C LEU A 176 -23.48 17.72 22.08
N ASP A 177 -23.67 19.05 22.07
CA ASP A 177 -23.11 19.92 21.04
C ASP A 177 -21.61 20.22 21.24
N ASN A 178 -21.12 20.22 22.49
CA ASN A 178 -19.69 20.32 22.76
C ASN A 178 -18.93 18.99 22.59
N ALA A 179 -19.63 17.90 22.28
CA ALA A 179 -18.98 16.62 22.02
C ALA A 179 -18.15 16.69 20.73
N LEU A 180 -16.90 16.24 20.79
CA LEU A 180 -16.02 16.15 19.60
C LEU A 180 -16.43 15.06 18.62
N VAL A 181 -17.36 14.18 19.04
CA VAL A 181 -17.89 13.04 18.31
C VAL A 181 -19.30 13.33 17.78
N GLY A 182 -19.66 12.71 16.66
CA GLY A 182 -21.03 12.71 16.18
C GLY A 182 -21.88 11.74 17.01
N ILE A 183 -23.01 12.19 17.54
CA ILE A 183 -23.93 11.36 18.33
C ILE A 183 -25.26 11.34 17.60
N ALA A 184 -25.81 10.15 17.39
CA ALA A 184 -27.10 9.93 16.75
C ALA A 184 -27.98 9.00 17.56
N MET A 185 -29.27 9.32 17.66
CA MET A 185 -30.30 8.37 18.05
C MET A 185 -30.92 7.77 16.79
N VAL A 186 -30.97 6.45 16.70
CA VAL A 186 -31.45 5.71 15.53
C VAL A 186 -32.59 4.78 15.93
N ARG A 187 -33.69 4.85 15.17
CA ARG A 187 -34.84 3.92 15.28
C ARG A 187 -35.20 3.39 13.91
N GLY A 188 -35.37 2.07 13.78
CA GLY A 188 -35.71 1.45 12.49
C GLY A 188 -34.77 1.86 11.36
N ARG A 189 -33.47 2.00 11.66
CA ARG A 189 -32.41 2.45 10.73
C ARG A 189 -32.61 3.86 10.16
N LYS A 190 -33.36 4.72 10.86
CA LYS A 190 -33.52 6.14 10.57
C LYS A 190 -32.99 6.99 11.73
N LEU A 191 -32.35 8.10 11.39
CA LEU A 191 -31.85 9.09 12.35
C LEU A 191 -33.05 9.81 12.97
N VAL A 192 -33.25 9.68 14.28
CA VAL A 192 -34.32 10.35 15.03
C VAL A 192 -33.85 11.71 15.53
N SER A 193 -32.62 11.77 16.01
CA SER A 193 -31.94 13.01 16.39
C SER A 193 -30.44 12.82 16.25
N CYS A 194 -29.72 13.92 16.08
CA CYS A 194 -28.26 13.94 16.12
C CYS A 194 -27.76 15.27 16.68
N ASN A 195 -26.55 15.27 17.22
CA ASN A 195 -25.88 16.50 17.62
C ASN A 195 -25.32 17.25 16.41
N ARG A 196 -24.96 18.51 16.61
CA ARG A 196 -24.39 19.36 15.56
C ARG A 196 -23.13 18.76 14.92
N ARG A 197 -22.31 18.11 15.74
CA ARG A 197 -21.03 17.55 15.29
C ARG A 197 -21.18 16.45 14.24
N LEU A 198 -22.22 15.60 14.36
CA LEU A 198 -22.49 14.55 13.36
C LEU A 198 -22.78 15.16 11.98
N GLU A 199 -23.56 16.23 11.94
CA GLU A 199 -23.92 16.92 10.69
C GLU A 199 -22.68 17.52 10.03
N GLU A 200 -21.81 18.16 10.81
CA GLU A 200 -20.54 18.69 10.32
C GLU A 200 -19.63 17.60 9.75
N MET A 201 -19.49 16.46 10.45
CA MET A 201 -18.68 15.33 9.97
C MET A 201 -19.18 14.76 8.63
N LEU A 202 -20.50 14.75 8.43
CA LEU A 202 -21.16 14.23 7.24
C LEU A 202 -21.36 15.28 6.13
N GLY A 203 -20.97 16.53 6.37
CA GLY A 203 -21.15 17.64 5.44
C GLY A 203 -22.62 18.06 5.25
N ALA A 204 -23.50 17.74 6.20
CA ALA A 204 -24.93 17.98 6.12
C ALA A 204 -25.33 19.35 6.67
N GLU A 205 -26.39 19.93 6.14
CA GLU A 205 -26.97 21.18 6.68
C GLU A 205 -27.61 20.95 8.06
N PRO A 206 -27.62 21.96 8.95
CA PRO A 206 -28.27 21.87 10.25
C PRO A 206 -29.71 21.37 10.18
N GLY A 207 -30.03 20.33 10.96
CA GLY A 207 -31.34 19.68 11.03
C GLY A 207 -31.70 18.80 9.84
N SER A 208 -30.85 18.69 8.82
CA SER A 208 -31.19 17.99 7.57
C SER A 208 -31.13 16.46 7.65
N LEU A 209 -30.41 15.93 8.65
CA LEU A 209 -30.21 14.49 8.85
C LEU A 209 -31.38 13.82 9.58
N THR A 210 -32.19 14.57 10.32
CA THR A 210 -33.34 14.03 11.05
C THR A 210 -34.37 13.41 10.09
N GLY A 211 -34.79 12.18 10.38
CA GLY A 211 -35.71 11.37 9.59
C GLY A 211 -35.08 10.62 8.41
N LYS A 212 -33.81 10.89 8.08
CA LYS A 212 -33.12 10.21 6.97
C LYS A 212 -32.70 8.79 7.34
N SER A 213 -32.61 7.92 6.33
CA SER A 213 -32.10 6.55 6.49
C SER A 213 -30.59 6.58 6.75
N THR A 214 -30.09 5.72 7.64
CA THR A 214 -28.64 5.56 7.82
C THR A 214 -27.94 4.97 6.58
N GLY A 215 -28.71 4.50 5.58
CA GLY A 215 -28.16 4.02 4.30
C GLY A 215 -27.38 5.06 3.51
N LEU A 216 -27.63 6.35 3.75
CA LEU A 216 -26.84 7.44 3.13
C LEU A 216 -25.37 7.46 3.57
N LEU A 217 -25.05 6.78 4.67
CA LEU A 217 -23.70 6.72 5.24
C LEU A 217 -22.80 5.68 4.56
N TYR A 218 -23.35 4.88 3.66
CA TYR A 218 -22.68 3.74 3.02
C TYR A 218 -22.67 3.94 1.51
N LYS A 219 -21.63 3.44 0.85
CA LYS A 219 -21.49 3.58 -0.61
C LYS A 219 -22.42 2.61 -1.34
N THR A 220 -22.62 1.42 -0.78
CA THR A 220 -23.42 0.36 -1.38
C THR A 220 -24.52 -0.15 -0.44
N VAL A 221 -25.58 -0.69 -1.03
CA VAL A 221 -26.66 -1.36 -0.28
C VAL A 221 -26.16 -2.62 0.43
N GLU A 222 -25.16 -3.28 -0.14
CA GLU A 222 -24.53 -4.47 0.44
C GLU A 222 -23.80 -4.11 1.75
N GLU A 223 -22.92 -3.11 1.74
CA GLU A 223 -22.25 -2.59 2.95
C GLU A 223 -23.27 -2.20 4.04
N PHE A 224 -24.33 -1.49 3.65
CA PHE A 224 -25.42 -1.10 4.55
C PHE A 224 -26.14 -2.30 5.17
N THR A 225 -26.30 -3.39 4.42
CA THR A 225 -27.00 -4.60 4.86
C THR A 225 -26.11 -5.45 5.75
N THR A 226 -24.89 -5.75 5.32
CA THR A 226 -23.92 -6.56 6.07
C THR A 226 -23.54 -5.93 7.40
N PHE A 227 -23.31 -4.61 7.43
CA PHE A 227 -23.08 -3.90 8.69
C PHE A 227 -24.31 -3.99 9.60
N GLY A 228 -25.50 -3.78 9.03
CA GLY A 228 -26.77 -3.81 9.76
C GLY A 228 -27.04 -5.18 10.40
N GLU A 229 -26.78 -6.28 9.69
CA GLU A 229 -26.95 -7.63 10.22
C GLU A 229 -26.10 -7.86 11.46
N LYS A 230 -24.79 -7.55 11.39
CA LYS A 230 -23.87 -7.74 12.52
C LYS A 230 -24.18 -6.81 13.69
N ALA A 231 -24.34 -5.52 13.39
CA ALA A 231 -24.56 -4.48 14.39
C ALA A 231 -25.85 -4.73 15.18
N TYR A 232 -26.98 -4.87 14.49
CA TYR A 232 -28.27 -5.00 15.17
C TYR A 232 -28.47 -6.39 15.80
N ASP A 233 -27.73 -7.42 15.36
CA ASP A 233 -27.69 -8.69 16.08
C ASP A 233 -26.98 -8.58 17.43
N ALA A 234 -25.82 -7.94 17.47
CA ALA A 234 -25.12 -7.65 18.74
C ALA A 234 -26.00 -6.83 19.69
N LEU A 235 -26.68 -5.79 19.17
CA LEU A 235 -27.58 -4.95 19.96
C LEU A 235 -28.79 -5.73 20.53
N ARG A 236 -29.40 -6.62 19.75
CA ARG A 236 -30.50 -7.50 20.22
C ARG A 236 -30.06 -8.44 21.34
N ASN A 237 -28.79 -8.84 21.32
CA ASN A 237 -28.18 -9.66 22.36
C ASN A 237 -27.72 -8.85 23.58
N GLY A 238 -28.09 -7.56 23.65
CA GLY A 238 -27.74 -6.65 24.76
C GLY A 238 -26.27 -6.19 24.76
N GLN A 239 -25.54 -6.44 23.68
CA GLN A 239 -24.13 -6.07 23.56
C GLN A 239 -23.97 -4.72 22.84
N SER A 240 -22.87 -4.03 23.12
CA SER A 240 -22.43 -2.90 22.30
C SER A 240 -21.75 -3.41 21.03
N TYR A 241 -21.96 -2.72 19.92
CA TYR A 241 -21.25 -2.98 18.67
C TYR A 241 -20.23 -1.87 18.41
N SER A 242 -19.02 -2.21 17.99
CA SER A 242 -18.02 -1.24 17.58
C SER A 242 -17.28 -1.73 16.35
N ASP A 243 -17.14 -0.89 15.34
CA ASP A 243 -16.47 -1.23 14.10
C ASP A 243 -15.92 0.01 13.39
N THR A 244 -14.89 -0.17 12.57
CA THR A 244 -14.29 0.90 11.76
C THR A 244 -14.44 0.56 10.29
N LEU A 245 -15.11 1.42 9.54
CA LEU A 245 -15.42 1.18 8.13
C LEU A 245 -15.32 2.46 7.30
N MET A 246 -15.21 2.26 5.99
CA MET A 246 -15.32 3.35 5.03
C MET A 246 -16.78 3.78 4.92
N MET A 247 -17.04 5.05 5.21
CA MET A 247 -18.34 5.69 5.17
C MET A 247 -18.37 6.77 4.10
N THR A 248 -19.56 7.21 3.72
CA THR A 248 -19.77 8.22 2.69
C THR A 248 -20.43 9.46 3.30
N ARG A 249 -19.89 10.64 3.00
CA ARG A 249 -20.48 11.94 3.35
C ARG A 249 -21.60 12.29 2.37
N THR A 250 -22.40 13.29 2.72
CA THR A 250 -23.52 13.73 1.87
C THR A 250 -23.11 14.30 0.52
N ASP A 251 -21.86 14.78 0.38
CA ASP A 251 -21.25 15.23 -0.89
C ASP A 251 -20.67 14.09 -1.74
N GLY A 252 -20.70 12.84 -1.25
CA GLY A 252 -20.17 11.66 -1.92
C GLY A 252 -18.70 11.34 -1.60
N THR A 253 -18.00 12.16 -0.81
CA THR A 253 -16.62 11.86 -0.38
C THR A 253 -16.60 10.73 0.63
N SER A 254 -15.57 9.88 0.57
CA SER A 254 -15.40 8.76 1.51
C SER A 254 -14.49 9.13 2.69
N PHE A 255 -14.74 8.53 3.85
CA PHE A 255 -13.93 8.71 5.06
C PHE A 255 -13.97 7.48 5.96
N TRP A 256 -12.94 7.30 6.79
CA TRP A 256 -12.95 6.25 7.79
C TRP A 256 -13.76 6.70 9.01
N GLY A 257 -14.89 6.05 9.23
CA GLY A 257 -15.73 6.25 10.40
C GLY A 257 -15.58 5.12 11.41
N GLU A 258 -15.28 5.46 12.65
CA GLU A 258 -15.39 4.55 13.79
C GLU A 258 -16.78 4.73 14.42
N LEU A 259 -17.57 3.65 14.39
CA LEU A 259 -18.95 3.61 14.84
C LEU A 259 -19.06 2.75 16.10
N THR A 260 -19.60 3.31 17.17
CA THR A 260 -19.96 2.56 18.37
C THR A 260 -21.45 2.72 18.65
N GLY A 261 -22.18 1.60 18.67
CA GLY A 261 -23.62 1.56 18.87
C GLY A 261 -24.02 0.82 20.14
N ARG A 262 -25.03 1.32 20.84
CA ARG A 262 -25.70 0.63 21.97
C ARG A 262 -27.20 0.88 21.96
N ALA A 263 -27.99 -0.13 22.33
CA ALA A 263 -29.43 0.00 22.50
C ALA A 263 -29.76 0.98 23.63
N THR A 264 -30.81 1.78 23.48
CA THR A 264 -31.27 2.71 24.53
C THR A 264 -31.99 2.00 25.67
N ASP A 265 -32.71 0.95 25.33
CA ASP A 265 -33.32 0.04 26.30
C ASP A 265 -32.82 -1.37 25.99
N LEU A 266 -32.25 -2.03 27.00
CA LEU A 266 -31.76 -3.40 26.88
C LEU A 266 -32.91 -4.42 26.87
N ALA A 267 -34.07 -4.07 27.45
CA ALA A 267 -35.26 -4.91 27.43
C ALA A 267 -35.99 -4.83 26.07
N HIS A 268 -35.86 -3.69 25.38
CA HIS A 268 -36.47 -3.42 24.07
C HIS A 268 -35.45 -2.84 23.07
N PRO A 269 -34.45 -3.61 22.63
CA PRO A 269 -33.37 -3.11 21.76
C PRO A 269 -33.86 -2.53 20.43
N GLU A 270 -35.00 -2.97 19.95
CA GLU A 270 -35.69 -2.50 18.75
C GLU A 270 -36.26 -1.08 18.87
N GLU A 271 -36.51 -0.60 20.09
CA GLU A 271 -37.08 0.73 20.32
C GLU A 271 -36.09 1.87 20.09
N GLY A 272 -34.80 1.57 19.92
CA GLY A 272 -33.82 2.55 19.50
C GLY A 272 -32.41 2.26 19.97
N SER A 273 -31.46 2.92 19.33
CA SER A 273 -30.03 2.78 19.62
C SER A 273 -29.34 4.14 19.51
N ILE A 274 -28.38 4.38 20.40
CA ILE A 274 -27.47 5.51 20.32
C ILE A 274 -26.21 5.05 19.60
N TRP A 275 -25.80 5.85 18.62
CA TRP A 275 -24.60 5.65 17.83
C TRP A 275 -23.67 6.83 18.02
N ILE A 276 -22.40 6.52 18.24
CA ILE A 276 -21.30 7.48 18.29
C ILE A 276 -20.47 7.26 17.04
N LEU A 277 -20.17 8.33 16.32
CA LEU A 277 -19.35 8.36 15.11
C LEU A 277 -18.15 9.26 15.33
N THR A 278 -16.96 8.74 15.03
CA THR A 278 -15.72 9.52 15.00
C THR A 278 -15.08 9.41 13.62
N ASP A 279 -14.73 10.54 13.01
CA ASP A 279 -13.90 10.55 11.80
C ASP A 279 -12.44 10.25 12.19
N VAL A 280 -11.97 9.06 11.84
CA VAL A 280 -10.61 8.59 12.13
C VAL A 280 -9.72 8.62 10.88
N THR A 281 -10.14 9.32 9.82
CA THR A 281 -9.40 9.38 8.54
C THR A 281 -7.99 9.91 8.71
N ALA A 282 -7.82 11.05 9.40
CA ALA A 282 -6.51 11.65 9.64
C ALA A 282 -5.60 10.71 10.47
N ARG A 283 -6.18 10.00 11.44
CA ARG A 283 -5.45 8.99 12.23
C ARG A 283 -5.04 7.81 11.38
N LYS A 284 -5.92 7.25 10.56
CA LYS A 284 -5.63 6.12 9.66
C LYS A 284 -4.57 6.48 8.63
N GLN A 285 -4.67 7.66 8.02
CA GLN A 285 -3.66 8.17 7.11
C GLN A 285 -2.31 8.38 7.80
N ALA A 286 -2.30 8.92 9.03
CA ALA A 286 -1.06 9.06 9.80
C ALA A 286 -0.45 7.69 10.19
N GLU A 287 -1.27 6.71 10.57
CA GLU A 287 -0.83 5.34 10.86
C GLU A 287 -0.25 4.66 9.62
N GLU A 288 -0.88 4.82 8.45
CA GLU A 288 -0.41 4.27 7.17
C GLU A 288 0.87 4.97 6.69
N GLN A 289 0.93 6.30 6.79
CA GLN A 289 2.12 7.08 6.50
C GLN A 289 3.27 6.71 7.45
N ALA A 290 3.00 6.51 8.74
CA ALA A 290 3.99 6.08 9.71
C ALA A 290 4.50 4.67 9.39
N LYS A 291 3.62 3.74 9.01
CA LYS A 291 4.03 2.41 8.53
C LYS A 291 4.87 2.48 7.27
N PHE A 292 4.50 3.33 6.31
CA PHE A 292 5.28 3.54 5.10
C PHE A 292 6.67 4.10 5.44
N LEU A 293 6.76 5.18 6.22
CA LEU A 293 8.03 5.79 6.64
C LEU A 293 8.88 4.87 7.54
N PHE A 294 8.27 3.90 8.21
CA PHE A 294 9.00 2.90 8.98
C PHE A 294 9.78 1.91 8.09
N PHE A 295 9.31 1.67 6.86
CA PHE A 295 9.93 0.72 5.92
C PHE A 295 10.55 1.39 4.68
N HIS A 296 10.39 2.71 4.50
CA HIS A 296 10.82 3.44 3.32
C HIS A 296 11.61 4.70 3.68
N ASP A 297 12.56 5.08 2.82
CA ASP A 297 13.27 6.35 2.87
C ASP A 297 12.33 7.51 2.49
N ALA A 298 12.26 8.53 3.34
CA ALA A 298 11.30 9.63 3.20
C ALA A 298 11.55 10.51 1.96
N LEU A 299 12.80 10.58 1.48
CA LEU A 299 13.17 11.41 0.33
C LEU A 299 12.86 10.70 -1.00
N THR A 300 13.32 9.46 -1.14
CA THR A 300 13.25 8.73 -2.42
C THR A 300 12.03 7.82 -2.52
N GLY A 301 11.36 7.50 -1.40
CA GLY A 301 10.28 6.51 -1.33
C GLY A 301 10.76 5.05 -1.47
N LEU A 302 12.07 4.83 -1.65
CA LEU A 302 12.65 3.50 -1.75
C LEU A 302 12.59 2.74 -0.42
N PRO A 303 12.58 1.40 -0.42
CA PRO A 303 12.83 0.59 0.77
C PRO A 303 14.02 1.09 1.60
N ASN A 304 13.86 1.14 2.91
CA ASN A 304 14.99 1.40 3.82
C ASN A 304 15.77 0.12 4.12
N GLN A 305 16.85 0.24 4.90
CA GLN A 305 17.69 -0.88 5.28
C GLN A 305 16.92 -2.03 5.94
N GLN A 306 15.92 -1.71 6.77
CA GLN A 306 15.16 -2.73 7.49
C GLN A 306 14.31 -3.58 6.53
N LEU A 307 13.63 -2.95 5.57
CA LEU A 307 12.85 -3.67 4.55
C LEU A 307 13.77 -4.47 3.60
N LEU A 308 14.94 -3.95 3.28
CA LEU A 308 15.94 -4.66 2.48
C LEU A 308 16.44 -5.94 3.18
N GLN A 309 16.73 -5.85 4.48
CA GLN A 309 17.19 -6.98 5.28
C GLN A 309 16.14 -8.11 5.32
N ASP A 310 14.86 -7.76 5.51
CA ASP A 310 13.75 -8.71 5.45
C ASP A 310 13.68 -9.40 4.07
N ARG A 311 13.77 -8.63 2.98
CA ARG A 311 13.77 -9.18 1.62
C ARG A 311 14.97 -10.07 1.34
N LEU A 312 16.17 -9.75 1.82
CA LEU A 312 17.33 -10.63 1.68
C LEU A 312 17.12 -11.94 2.43
N GLN A 313 16.59 -11.92 3.65
CA GLN A 313 16.30 -13.15 4.41
C GLN A 313 15.33 -14.06 3.67
N GLN A 314 14.28 -13.49 3.07
CA GLN A 314 13.35 -14.23 2.22
C GLN A 314 14.05 -14.79 0.98
N ALA A 315 14.85 -13.98 0.28
CA ALA A 315 15.59 -14.42 -0.91
C ALA A 315 16.56 -15.57 -0.59
N ILE A 316 17.28 -15.51 0.53
CA ILE A 316 18.17 -16.58 1.01
C ILE A 316 17.39 -17.88 1.23
N ALA A 317 16.18 -17.81 1.79
CA ALA A 317 15.36 -18.98 2.02
C ALA A 317 14.92 -19.65 0.70
N PHE A 318 14.58 -18.87 -0.33
CA PHE A 318 14.27 -19.39 -1.67
C PHE A 318 15.50 -19.94 -2.38
N SER A 319 16.61 -19.21 -2.36
CA SER A 319 17.88 -19.61 -2.99
C SER A 319 18.41 -20.94 -2.43
N LYS A 320 18.30 -21.19 -1.12
CA LYS A 320 18.66 -22.48 -0.51
C LYS A 320 17.87 -23.66 -1.08
N ARG A 321 16.60 -23.43 -1.47
CA ARG A 321 15.73 -24.46 -2.04
C ARG A 321 16.05 -24.71 -3.51
N ASP A 322 16.29 -23.65 -4.28
CA ASP A 322 16.37 -23.70 -5.73
C ASP A 322 17.81 -23.78 -6.25
N GLY A 323 18.82 -23.67 -5.38
CA GLY A 323 20.24 -23.75 -5.74
C GLY A 323 20.76 -22.51 -6.47
N THR A 324 20.07 -21.38 -6.37
CA THR A 324 20.43 -20.12 -7.03
C THR A 324 21.31 -19.24 -6.14
N LYS A 325 21.96 -18.23 -6.71
CA LYS A 325 22.78 -17.24 -6.00
C LYS A 325 22.04 -15.90 -5.85
N ILE A 326 22.57 -15.01 -5.01
CA ILE A 326 22.02 -13.67 -4.78
C ILE A 326 23.17 -12.66 -4.77
N ALA A 327 23.05 -11.56 -5.50
CA ALA A 327 24.02 -10.47 -5.43
C ALA A 327 23.49 -9.33 -4.56
N LEU A 328 24.32 -8.88 -3.63
CA LEU A 328 24.16 -7.65 -2.87
C LEU A 328 25.15 -6.62 -3.41
N ILE A 329 24.64 -5.55 -3.98
CA ILE A 329 25.42 -4.53 -4.70
C ILE A 329 25.27 -3.21 -3.95
N LEU A 330 26.36 -2.66 -3.44
CA LEU A 330 26.42 -1.35 -2.83
C LEU A 330 26.90 -0.33 -3.85
N VAL A 331 26.14 0.76 -4.03
CA VAL A 331 26.41 1.83 -4.99
C VAL A 331 26.54 3.14 -4.21
N ASP A 332 27.70 3.80 -4.34
CA ASP A 332 27.95 5.12 -3.74
C ASP A 332 28.24 6.14 -4.84
N LEU A 333 27.65 7.33 -4.71
CA LEU A 333 27.81 8.39 -5.69
C LEU A 333 29.12 9.16 -5.45
N ASP A 334 29.99 9.14 -6.46
CA ASP A 334 31.30 9.77 -6.34
C ASP A 334 31.17 11.28 -6.21
N ARG A 335 31.82 11.83 -5.18
CA ARG A 335 31.92 13.28 -4.94
C ARG A 335 30.55 13.97 -4.84
N PHE A 336 29.50 13.26 -4.41
CA PHE A 336 28.17 13.86 -4.26
C PHE A 336 28.15 15.04 -3.26
N LYS A 337 29.02 15.01 -2.24
CA LYS A 337 29.25 16.17 -1.36
C LYS A 337 29.59 17.45 -2.14
N THR A 338 30.39 17.35 -3.20
CA THR A 338 30.70 18.49 -4.07
C THR A 338 29.45 19.02 -4.76
N VAL A 339 28.54 18.14 -5.21
CA VAL A 339 27.25 18.57 -5.78
C VAL A 339 26.44 19.38 -4.76
N ASN A 340 26.36 18.91 -3.51
CA ASN A 340 25.70 19.64 -2.42
C ASN A 340 26.36 20.98 -2.12
N ASP A 341 27.69 21.03 -2.09
CA ASP A 341 28.45 22.25 -1.78
C ASP A 341 28.28 23.32 -2.88
N PHE A 342 28.16 22.90 -4.14
CA PHE A 342 28.04 23.82 -5.29
C PHE A 342 26.59 24.25 -5.59
N LEU A 343 25.61 23.36 -5.42
CA LEU A 343 24.22 23.60 -5.85
C LEU A 343 23.23 23.72 -4.68
N GLY A 344 23.68 23.44 -3.46
CA GLY A 344 22.85 23.40 -2.26
C GLY A 344 22.07 22.09 -2.10
N HIS A 345 21.65 21.83 -0.86
CA HIS A 345 20.99 20.57 -0.48
C HIS A 345 19.70 20.29 -1.25
N HIS A 346 18.91 21.30 -1.60
CA HIS A 346 17.67 21.09 -2.36
C HIS A 346 17.93 20.54 -3.77
N ALA A 347 19.00 20.97 -4.43
CA ALA A 347 19.41 20.41 -5.73
C ALA A 347 20.00 18.99 -5.56
N GLY A 348 20.73 18.76 -4.47
CA GLY A 348 21.20 17.42 -4.10
C GLY A 348 20.06 16.43 -3.89
N ASP A 349 19.06 16.80 -3.10
CA ASP A 349 17.88 15.96 -2.83
C ASP A 349 17.15 15.56 -4.11
N ARG A 350 16.97 16.53 -5.03
CA ARG A 350 16.39 16.25 -6.35
C ARG A 350 17.28 15.36 -7.22
N THR A 351 18.60 15.48 -7.09
CA THR A 351 19.55 14.61 -7.78
C THR A 351 19.42 13.19 -7.27
N LEU A 352 19.30 12.98 -5.95
CA LEU A 352 19.07 11.67 -5.34
C LEU A 352 17.75 11.04 -5.81
N VAL A 353 16.68 11.82 -5.90
CA VAL A 353 15.39 11.36 -6.46
C VAL A 353 15.50 11.00 -7.95
N ALA A 354 16.27 11.76 -8.73
CA ALA A 354 16.49 11.44 -10.14
C ALA A 354 17.31 10.15 -10.31
N ILE A 355 18.33 9.96 -9.46
CA ILE A 355 19.18 8.76 -9.43
C ILE A 355 18.36 7.55 -8.99
N SER A 356 17.54 7.66 -7.94
CA SER A 356 16.69 6.55 -7.48
C SER A 356 15.72 6.09 -8.56
N ASN A 357 15.15 7.03 -9.33
CA ASN A 357 14.28 6.70 -10.45
C ASN A 357 15.04 5.99 -11.58
N ARG A 358 16.23 6.47 -11.92
CA ARG A 358 17.05 5.86 -12.99
C ARG A 358 17.54 4.47 -12.61
N LEU A 359 17.97 4.27 -11.37
CA LEU A 359 18.34 2.95 -10.83
C LEU A 359 17.15 1.99 -10.87
N THR A 360 15.97 2.43 -10.42
CA THR A 360 14.74 1.62 -10.46
C THR A 360 14.39 1.17 -11.88
N GLN A 361 14.62 2.01 -12.90
CA GLN A 361 14.38 1.66 -14.31
C GLN A 361 15.37 0.61 -14.86
N CYS A 362 16.48 0.36 -14.19
CA CYS A 362 17.44 -0.69 -14.56
C CYS A 362 17.07 -2.05 -13.97
N LEU A 363 16.16 -2.08 -12.99
CA LEU A 363 15.82 -3.27 -12.20
C LEU A 363 14.57 -3.97 -12.69
N ARG A 364 14.53 -5.29 -12.48
CA ARG A 364 13.35 -6.14 -12.70
C ARG A 364 12.42 -6.05 -11.49
N ALA A 365 11.18 -6.49 -11.66
CA ALA A 365 10.18 -6.50 -10.57
C ALA A 365 10.57 -7.42 -9.39
N THR A 366 11.42 -8.41 -9.63
CA THR A 366 11.96 -9.32 -8.60
C THR A 366 13.10 -8.72 -7.79
N ASP A 367 13.73 -7.67 -8.31
CA ASP A 367 14.90 -7.06 -7.71
C ASP A 367 14.45 -6.03 -6.66
N THR A 368 15.34 -5.70 -5.73
CA THR A 368 15.05 -4.68 -4.71
C THR A 368 16.14 -3.62 -4.72
N ILE A 369 15.72 -2.37 -4.72
CA ILE A 369 16.59 -1.22 -4.44
C ILE A 369 16.25 -0.65 -3.08
N SER A 370 17.27 -0.19 -2.36
CA SER A 370 17.16 0.46 -1.07
C SER A 370 18.12 1.63 -0.99
N ARG A 371 17.79 2.62 -0.16
CA ARG A 371 18.71 3.71 0.19
C ARG A 371 19.09 3.59 1.67
N MET A 372 20.38 3.48 1.95
CA MET A 372 20.89 3.38 3.34
C MET A 372 20.92 4.72 4.05
N GLY A 373 21.02 5.80 3.28
CA GLY A 373 21.18 7.16 3.76
C GLY A 373 22.24 7.89 2.94
N GLY A 374 22.25 9.22 3.00
CA GLY A 374 23.20 10.02 2.23
C GLY A 374 23.12 9.73 0.73
N ASP A 375 24.25 9.35 0.15
CA ASP A 375 24.51 9.05 -1.26
C ASP A 375 24.69 7.56 -1.57
N GLU A 376 24.32 6.68 -0.63
CA GLU A 376 24.49 5.23 -0.74
C GLU A 376 23.18 4.49 -1.03
N PHE A 377 23.23 3.63 -2.04
CA PHE A 377 22.14 2.76 -2.47
C PHE A 377 22.56 1.30 -2.42
N ILE A 378 21.65 0.41 -2.08
CA ILE A 378 21.86 -1.04 -2.17
C ILE A 378 20.88 -1.64 -3.15
N LEU A 379 21.38 -2.52 -4.00
CA LEU A 379 20.60 -3.35 -4.91
C LEU A 379 20.73 -4.81 -4.48
N LEU A 380 19.61 -5.52 -4.50
CA LEU A 380 19.50 -6.93 -4.19
C LEU A 380 18.93 -7.63 -5.42
N LEU A 381 19.75 -8.49 -6.04
CA LEU A 381 19.41 -9.26 -7.23
C LEU A 381 19.28 -10.75 -6.85
N PRO A 382 18.07 -11.28 -6.66
CA PRO A 382 17.86 -12.69 -6.36
C PRO A 382 17.90 -13.56 -7.63
N ASN A 383 17.97 -14.88 -7.44
CA ASN A 383 17.82 -15.91 -8.48
C ASN A 383 18.88 -15.85 -9.60
N LEU A 384 20.13 -15.61 -9.23
CA LEU A 384 21.24 -15.64 -10.17
C LEU A 384 21.67 -17.09 -10.42
N THR A 385 21.65 -17.52 -11.68
CA THR A 385 22.19 -18.82 -12.10
C THR A 385 23.69 -18.75 -12.38
N GLU A 386 24.16 -17.62 -12.92
CA GLU A 386 25.56 -17.41 -13.30
C GLU A 386 26.07 -16.03 -12.82
N PRO A 387 27.34 -15.92 -12.42
CA PRO A 387 27.95 -14.64 -12.03
C PRO A 387 27.94 -13.58 -13.14
N ASP A 388 28.04 -13.99 -14.41
CA ASP A 388 28.16 -13.11 -15.58
C ASP A 388 26.97 -12.16 -15.73
N ALA A 389 25.77 -12.60 -15.35
CA ALA A 389 24.57 -11.77 -15.37
C ALA A 389 24.71 -10.50 -14.51
N VAL A 390 25.48 -10.57 -13.41
CA VAL A 390 25.74 -9.43 -12.54
C VAL A 390 26.72 -8.46 -13.20
N VAL A 391 27.73 -8.96 -13.91
CA VAL A 391 28.72 -8.13 -14.61
C VAL A 391 28.06 -7.31 -15.71
N THR A 392 27.26 -7.96 -16.57
CA THR A 392 26.51 -7.27 -17.63
C THR A 392 25.59 -6.21 -17.06
N PHE A 393 24.85 -6.53 -15.99
CA PHE A 393 23.99 -5.57 -15.29
C PHE A 393 24.76 -4.36 -14.76
N LEU A 394 25.94 -4.57 -14.16
CA LEU A 394 26.76 -3.49 -13.63
C LEU A 394 27.29 -2.56 -14.73
N GLY A 395 27.70 -3.12 -15.86
CA GLY A 395 28.11 -2.35 -17.03
C GLY A 395 26.98 -1.43 -17.54
N GLU A 396 25.79 -1.99 -17.73
CA GLU A 396 24.61 -1.22 -18.17
C GLU A 396 24.18 -0.16 -17.14
N LEU A 397 24.19 -0.52 -15.85
CA LEU A 397 23.83 0.38 -14.76
C LEU A 397 24.77 1.58 -14.69
N MET A 398 26.07 1.34 -14.74
CA MET A 398 27.07 2.41 -14.69
C MET A 398 27.02 3.31 -15.93
N GLN A 399 26.79 2.73 -17.11
CA GLN A 399 26.60 3.50 -18.34
C GLN A 399 25.38 4.43 -18.22
N LYS A 400 24.23 3.91 -17.79
CA LYS A 400 23.01 4.71 -17.60
C LYS A 400 23.17 5.78 -16.51
N LEU A 401 23.87 5.48 -15.43
CA LEU A 401 24.15 6.49 -14.39
C LEU A 401 25.09 7.59 -14.89
N GLY A 402 26.00 7.27 -15.81
CA GLY A 402 26.91 8.25 -16.42
C GLY A 402 26.22 9.28 -17.33
N ASP A 403 25.02 8.98 -17.83
CA ASP A 403 24.25 9.92 -18.64
C ASP A 403 23.91 11.21 -17.85
N PRO A 404 23.99 12.41 -18.46
CA PRO A 404 23.69 13.65 -17.75
C PRO A 404 22.28 13.68 -17.12
N PHE A 405 22.18 14.18 -15.89
CA PHE A 405 20.94 14.50 -15.21
C PHE A 405 20.59 15.96 -15.41
N ARG A 406 19.35 16.23 -15.83
CA ARG A 406 18.81 17.60 -15.88
C ARG A 406 18.16 17.94 -14.55
N ILE A 407 18.85 18.74 -13.75
CA ILE A 407 18.35 19.23 -12.47
C ILE A 407 18.19 20.75 -12.62
N ASP A 408 16.95 21.23 -12.52
CA ASP A 408 16.60 22.62 -12.82
C ASP A 408 17.01 23.05 -14.25
N GLN A 409 17.93 23.99 -14.37
CA GLN A 409 18.47 24.49 -15.65
C GLN A 409 19.91 24.02 -15.91
N GLN A 410 20.41 23.06 -15.13
CA GLN A 410 21.78 22.58 -15.23
C GLN A 410 21.84 21.09 -15.60
N GLU A 411 22.86 20.75 -16.38
CA GLU A 411 23.21 19.36 -16.69
C GLU A 411 24.33 18.91 -15.76
N LEU A 412 24.10 17.81 -15.03
CA LEU A 412 25.01 17.26 -14.04
C LEU A 412 25.34 15.82 -14.41
N SER A 413 26.63 15.51 -14.49
CA SER A 413 27.10 14.12 -14.61
C SER A 413 27.64 13.66 -13.27
N VAL A 414 27.15 12.53 -12.80
CA VAL A 414 27.57 11.89 -11.54
C VAL A 414 28.13 10.52 -11.91
N THR A 415 29.25 10.14 -11.32
CA THR A 415 29.79 8.77 -11.41
C THR A 415 29.52 8.02 -10.12
N CYS A 416 29.67 6.70 -10.12
CA CYS A 416 29.49 5.92 -8.91
C CYS A 416 30.62 4.91 -8.73
N SER A 417 30.91 4.60 -7.47
CA SER A 417 31.76 3.49 -7.07
C SER A 417 30.88 2.36 -6.54
N VAL A 418 31.11 1.14 -7.01
CA VAL A 418 30.23 0.00 -6.74
C VAL A 418 30.99 -1.15 -6.09
N GLY A 419 30.41 -1.77 -5.08
CA GLY A 419 30.93 -2.97 -4.43
C GLY A 419 29.93 -4.11 -4.46
N VAL A 420 30.39 -5.32 -4.74
CA VAL A 420 29.52 -6.49 -4.94
C VAL A 420 29.92 -7.61 -4.01
N ALA A 421 28.94 -8.21 -3.34
CA ALA A 421 29.06 -9.45 -2.58
C ALA A 421 27.99 -10.45 -3.03
N VAL A 422 28.37 -11.71 -3.20
CA VAL A 422 27.50 -12.77 -3.73
C VAL A 422 27.23 -13.83 -2.65
N TYR A 423 25.96 -14.12 -2.37
CA TYR A 423 25.56 -15.26 -1.54
C TYR A 423 25.51 -16.54 -2.40
N PRO A 424 25.97 -17.70 -1.90
CA PRO A 424 26.49 -17.92 -0.54
C PRO A 424 28.01 -17.70 -0.35
N GLU A 425 28.78 -17.46 -1.41
CA GLU A 425 30.25 -17.45 -1.41
C GLU A 425 30.84 -16.37 -0.50
N ASP A 426 30.26 -15.17 -0.57
CA ASP A 426 30.69 -14.01 0.18
C ASP A 426 30.00 -13.90 1.53
N GLY A 427 29.09 -14.79 1.91
CA GLY A 427 28.46 -14.73 3.23
C GLY A 427 27.07 -15.33 3.25
N ALA A 428 26.60 -15.67 4.46
CA ALA A 428 25.33 -16.35 4.67
C ALA A 428 24.24 -15.46 5.31
N ASP A 429 24.57 -14.21 5.64
CA ASP A 429 23.72 -13.27 6.35
C ASP A 429 23.93 -11.84 5.84
N PHE A 430 22.96 -10.96 6.14
CA PHE A 430 22.95 -9.57 5.67
C PHE A 430 24.18 -8.77 6.12
N GLU A 431 24.59 -8.90 7.38
CA GLU A 431 25.69 -8.10 7.94
C GLU A 431 27.02 -8.48 7.29
N THR A 432 27.26 -9.77 7.09
CA THR A 432 28.48 -10.26 6.42
C THR A 432 28.54 -9.81 4.97
N LEU A 433 27.44 -9.96 4.21
CA LEU A 433 27.38 -9.56 2.81
C LEU A 433 27.53 -8.04 2.65
N LEU A 434 26.83 -7.26 3.47
CA LEU A 434 26.91 -5.80 3.45
C LEU A 434 28.35 -5.32 3.71
N LYS A 435 28.98 -5.83 4.77
CA LYS A 435 30.36 -5.47 5.12
C LYS A 435 31.35 -5.79 3.99
N ARG A 436 31.16 -6.90 3.28
CA ARG A 436 32.03 -7.29 2.17
C ARG A 436 31.78 -6.46 0.91
N ALA A 437 30.53 -6.13 0.62
CA ALA A 437 30.18 -5.19 -0.45
C ALA A 437 30.77 -3.79 -0.17
N GLU A 438 30.71 -3.31 1.08
CA GLU A 438 31.37 -2.06 1.51
C GLU A 438 32.89 -2.09 1.28
N MET A 439 33.56 -3.18 1.69
CA MET A 439 35.00 -3.34 1.46
C MET A 439 35.35 -3.32 -0.03
N ALA A 440 34.55 -3.97 -0.88
CA ALA A 440 34.73 -3.98 -2.32
C ALA A 440 34.51 -2.58 -2.93
N MET A 441 33.46 -1.88 -2.52
CA MET A 441 33.16 -0.51 -2.95
C MET A 441 34.30 0.45 -2.57
N TYR A 442 34.84 0.32 -1.36
CA TYR A 442 35.97 1.15 -0.92
C TYR A 442 37.22 0.91 -1.78
N ARG A 443 37.50 -0.35 -2.15
CA ARG A 443 38.56 -0.68 -3.13
C ARG A 443 38.28 -0.07 -4.51
N ALA A 444 37.02 0.00 -4.95
CA ALA A 444 36.65 0.70 -6.18
C ALA A 444 36.95 2.22 -6.09
N LYS A 445 36.69 2.84 -4.93
CA LYS A 445 37.04 4.25 -4.69
C LYS A 445 38.55 4.51 -4.74
N ASP A 446 39.34 3.64 -4.12
CA ASP A 446 40.81 3.76 -4.07
C ASP A 446 41.47 3.51 -5.44
N SER A 447 40.85 2.69 -6.30
CA SER A 447 41.37 2.37 -7.64
C SER A 447 41.04 3.40 -8.72
N GLY A 448 40.46 4.55 -8.36
CA GLY A 448 40.23 5.67 -9.27
C GLY A 448 38.78 6.15 -9.35
N ARG A 449 37.83 5.50 -8.65
CA ARG A 449 36.38 5.73 -8.70
C ARG A 449 35.78 5.42 -10.08
N ASN A 450 34.47 5.60 -10.25
CA ASN A 450 33.75 5.23 -11.47
C ASN A 450 34.05 3.78 -11.91
N ALA A 451 34.02 2.86 -10.95
CA ALA A 451 34.35 1.45 -11.15
C ALA A 451 33.49 0.59 -10.22
N TYR A 452 33.35 -0.68 -10.56
CA TYR A 452 32.80 -1.68 -9.66
C TYR A 452 33.89 -2.68 -9.24
N ARG A 453 33.75 -3.26 -8.06
CA ARG A 453 34.59 -4.36 -7.60
C ARG A 453 33.75 -5.44 -6.92
N PHE A 454 34.06 -6.69 -7.20
CA PHE A 454 33.63 -7.81 -6.38
C PHE A 454 34.50 -7.92 -5.14
N PHE A 455 33.94 -8.44 -4.06
CA PHE A 455 34.70 -8.74 -2.85
C PHE A 455 35.77 -9.83 -3.11
N ASN A 456 35.39 -10.88 -3.84
CA ASN A 456 36.32 -11.92 -4.25
C ASN A 456 37.23 -11.43 -5.39
N GLU A 457 38.55 -11.60 -5.23
CA GLU A 457 39.58 -11.06 -6.14
C GLU A 457 39.60 -11.80 -7.49
N ASP A 458 39.30 -13.10 -7.52
CA ASP A 458 39.20 -13.90 -8.76
C ASP A 458 38.09 -13.34 -9.70
N MET A 459 37.01 -12.81 -9.15
CA MET A 459 35.90 -12.23 -9.92
C MET A 459 36.20 -10.81 -10.44
N ASN A 460 37.16 -10.09 -9.86
CA ASN A 460 37.57 -8.77 -10.33
C ASN A 460 38.42 -8.83 -11.61
N ASP A 461 39.23 -9.87 -11.72
CA ASP A 461 40.08 -10.10 -12.88
C ASP A 461 39.21 -10.47 -14.10
N GLU A 462 38.23 -11.37 -13.95
CA GLU A 462 37.25 -11.73 -14.98
C GLU A 462 36.40 -10.53 -15.44
N ALA A 463 35.92 -9.71 -14.50
CA ALA A 463 35.10 -8.53 -14.78
C ALA A 463 35.86 -7.42 -15.53
N THR A 464 37.10 -7.13 -15.12
CA THR A 464 37.94 -6.12 -15.79
C THR A 464 38.30 -6.59 -17.19
N GLU A 465 38.58 -7.87 -17.34
CA GLU A 465 38.88 -8.50 -18.61
C GLU A 465 37.68 -8.45 -19.57
N GLN A 466 36.45 -8.73 -19.11
CA GLN A 466 35.25 -8.63 -19.96
C GLN A 466 34.99 -7.22 -20.51
N VAL A 467 35.16 -6.17 -19.71
CA VAL A 467 35.01 -4.77 -20.19
C VAL A 467 36.06 -4.45 -21.27
N MET A 468 37.30 -4.93 -21.10
CA MET A 468 38.34 -4.80 -22.12
C MET A 468 37.99 -5.57 -23.40
N LEU A 469 37.42 -6.77 -23.30
CA LEU A 469 36.96 -7.53 -24.46
C LEU A 469 35.83 -6.81 -25.20
N HIS A 470 34.81 -6.30 -24.48
CA HIS A 470 33.70 -5.53 -25.06
C HIS A 470 34.18 -4.29 -25.84
N ALA A 471 35.09 -3.51 -25.25
CA ALA A 471 35.64 -2.33 -25.91
C ALA A 471 36.64 -2.66 -27.04
N GLY A 472 37.34 -3.80 -26.93
CA GLY A 472 38.36 -4.25 -27.86
C GLY A 472 37.78 -4.86 -29.14
N LEU A 473 36.68 -5.61 -29.04
CA LEU A 473 36.16 -6.46 -30.12
C LEU A 473 35.83 -5.69 -31.40
N ARG A 474 35.24 -4.49 -31.27
CA ARG A 474 34.91 -3.64 -32.43
C ARG A 474 36.16 -3.11 -33.13
N ARG A 475 37.20 -2.75 -32.37
CA ARG A 475 38.49 -2.31 -32.93
C ARG A 475 39.28 -3.47 -33.53
N ALA A 476 39.12 -4.68 -32.98
CA ALA A 476 39.87 -5.86 -33.39
C ALA A 476 39.62 -6.24 -34.85
N LEU A 477 38.38 -6.11 -35.32
CA LEU A 477 38.03 -6.39 -36.72
C LEU A 477 38.71 -5.40 -37.68
N ASP A 478 38.62 -4.10 -37.40
CA ASP A 478 39.24 -3.04 -38.22
C ASP A 478 40.77 -3.09 -38.17
N ALA A 479 41.34 -3.50 -37.03
CA ALA A 479 42.78 -3.59 -36.82
C ALA A 479 43.40 -4.93 -37.28
N GLY A 480 42.62 -5.84 -37.87
CA GLY A 480 43.12 -7.12 -38.39
C GLY A 480 43.68 -8.05 -37.31
N GLN A 481 43.06 -8.06 -36.13
CA GLN A 481 43.52 -8.83 -34.96
C GLN A 481 42.96 -10.25 -34.90
N PHE A 482 42.05 -10.63 -35.79
CA PHE A 482 41.56 -12.01 -35.88
C PHE A 482 42.46 -12.83 -36.79
N VAL A 483 42.70 -14.08 -36.37
CA VAL A 483 43.47 -15.07 -37.13
C VAL A 483 42.74 -16.41 -37.10
N LEU A 484 42.90 -17.21 -38.15
CA LEU A 484 42.38 -18.56 -38.19
C LEU A 484 43.48 -19.57 -37.90
N HIS A 485 43.16 -20.50 -36.99
CA HIS A 485 43.91 -21.73 -36.81
C HIS A 485 43.12 -22.86 -37.46
N TYR A 486 43.82 -23.89 -37.92
CA TYR A 486 43.25 -25.00 -38.67
C TYR A 486 43.54 -26.31 -37.94
N GLN A 487 42.50 -27.08 -37.66
CA GLN A 487 42.62 -28.41 -37.07
C GLN A 487 42.34 -29.49 -38.14
N PRO A 488 43.29 -30.38 -38.43
CA PRO A 488 43.14 -31.37 -39.50
C PRO A 488 42.08 -32.42 -39.18
N GLN A 489 41.32 -32.82 -40.21
CA GLN A 489 40.30 -33.85 -40.16
C GLN A 489 40.71 -35.06 -41.02
N PHE A 490 40.62 -36.27 -40.46
CA PHE A 490 41.08 -37.49 -41.10
C PHE A 490 39.96 -38.48 -41.35
N ALA A 491 40.02 -39.15 -42.51
CA ALA A 491 39.20 -40.31 -42.80
C ALA A 491 39.74 -41.52 -42.01
N LEU A 492 38.89 -42.16 -41.22
CA LEU A 492 39.29 -43.29 -40.38
C LEU A 492 39.52 -44.58 -41.17
N ASP A 493 38.92 -44.72 -42.35
CA ASP A 493 39.02 -45.89 -43.23
C ASP A 493 40.37 -45.97 -43.96
N SER A 494 40.87 -44.83 -44.42
CA SER A 494 42.00 -44.69 -45.33
C SER A 494 43.18 -43.96 -44.68
N GLY A 495 42.96 -43.30 -43.55
CA GLY A 495 43.91 -42.39 -42.92
C GLY A 495 44.16 -41.13 -43.76
N ALA A 496 43.36 -40.87 -44.80
CA ALA A 496 43.58 -39.70 -45.65
C ALA A 496 43.20 -38.41 -44.92
N LEU A 497 44.00 -37.35 -45.13
CA LEU A 497 43.65 -36.00 -44.70
C LEU A 497 42.53 -35.47 -45.62
N ILE A 498 41.36 -35.19 -45.06
CA ILE A 498 40.16 -34.75 -45.80
C ILE A 498 40.14 -33.22 -45.92
N GLY A 499 40.52 -32.55 -44.84
CA GLY A 499 40.28 -31.12 -44.69
C GLY A 499 40.73 -30.61 -43.34
N ALA A 500 40.21 -29.45 -42.97
CA ALA A 500 40.42 -28.88 -41.65
C ALA A 500 39.25 -28.03 -41.18
N GLU A 501 39.05 -28.00 -39.87
CA GLU A 501 38.16 -27.05 -39.21
C GLU A 501 38.88 -25.71 -39.00
N ALA A 502 38.22 -24.62 -39.41
CA ALA A 502 38.70 -23.26 -39.26
C ALA A 502 38.24 -22.68 -37.90
N LEU A 503 39.19 -22.55 -36.99
CA LEU A 503 38.97 -22.13 -35.63
C LEU A 503 39.49 -20.70 -35.43
N ILE A 504 38.57 -19.76 -35.23
CA ILE A 504 38.92 -18.36 -35.00
C ILE A 504 39.68 -18.17 -33.68
N ARG A 505 40.69 -17.30 -33.71
CA ARG A 505 41.42 -16.82 -32.55
C ARG A 505 41.51 -15.30 -32.62
N TRP A 506 41.48 -14.65 -31.46
CA TRP A 506 41.72 -13.22 -31.38
C TRP A 506 43.11 -12.95 -30.83
N GLN A 507 43.98 -12.39 -31.66
CA GLN A 507 45.32 -11.98 -31.26
C GLN A 507 45.29 -10.56 -30.69
N HIS A 508 45.04 -10.45 -29.40
CA HIS A 508 45.01 -9.16 -28.70
C HIS A 508 46.45 -8.69 -28.40
N PRO A 509 46.77 -7.39 -28.61
CA PRO A 509 48.11 -6.86 -28.41
C PRO A 509 48.64 -7.05 -26.98
N ASP A 510 47.76 -6.87 -25.97
CA ASP A 510 48.16 -6.92 -24.56
C ASP A 510 47.87 -8.27 -23.88
N LEU A 511 46.86 -9.00 -24.35
CA LEU A 511 46.35 -10.23 -23.70
C LEU A 511 46.80 -11.50 -24.43
N GLY A 512 47.50 -11.36 -25.55
CA GLY A 512 47.92 -12.48 -26.39
C GLY A 512 46.74 -13.14 -27.10
N LEU A 513 46.81 -14.46 -27.27
CA LEU A 513 45.82 -15.22 -28.03
C LEU A 513 44.61 -15.56 -27.17
N ILE A 514 43.46 -14.97 -27.48
CA ILE A 514 42.20 -15.15 -26.74
C ILE A 514 41.35 -16.23 -27.40
N SER A 515 40.80 -17.11 -26.57
CA SER A 515 39.94 -18.24 -26.99
C SER A 515 38.56 -17.76 -27.48
N PRO A 516 37.98 -18.39 -28.53
CA PRO A 516 36.64 -18.07 -29.02
C PRO A 516 35.56 -18.16 -27.93
N MET A 517 35.67 -19.11 -27.00
CA MET A 517 34.73 -19.25 -25.87
C MET A 517 34.58 -17.96 -25.04
N ARG A 518 35.59 -17.08 -25.07
CA ARG A 518 35.62 -15.85 -24.27
C ARG A 518 35.06 -14.62 -24.99
N PHE A 519 35.05 -14.60 -26.32
CA PHE A 519 34.64 -13.41 -27.08
C PHE A 519 33.47 -13.64 -28.05
N ILE A 520 33.17 -14.89 -28.42
CA ILE A 520 32.01 -15.21 -29.27
C ILE A 520 30.68 -14.84 -28.59
N PRO A 521 30.43 -15.14 -27.29
CA PRO A 521 29.20 -14.71 -26.62
C PRO A 521 28.99 -13.19 -26.71
N ILE A 522 30.07 -12.43 -26.46
CA ILE A 522 30.09 -10.96 -26.56
C ILE A 522 29.80 -10.50 -28.00
N ALA A 523 30.37 -11.17 -28.99
CA ALA A 523 30.14 -10.88 -30.40
C ALA A 523 28.68 -11.12 -30.81
N GLU A 524 28.04 -12.16 -30.26
CA GLU A 524 26.65 -12.49 -30.53
C GLU A 524 25.70 -11.45 -29.93
N GLU A 525 25.89 -11.10 -28.65
CA GLU A 525 25.09 -10.08 -27.96
C GLU A 525 25.16 -8.70 -28.64
N THR A 526 26.36 -8.30 -29.06
CA THR A 526 26.59 -7.00 -29.72
C THR A 526 26.23 -7.03 -31.22
N GLY A 527 25.96 -8.21 -31.78
CA GLY A 527 25.70 -8.41 -33.21
C GLY A 527 26.92 -8.25 -34.12
N LEU A 528 28.13 -8.09 -33.55
CA LEU A 528 29.40 -8.06 -34.29
C LEU A 528 29.75 -9.43 -34.90
N ILE A 529 29.17 -10.51 -34.38
CA ILE A 529 29.40 -11.88 -34.87
C ILE A 529 29.12 -12.04 -36.36
N VAL A 530 28.21 -11.26 -36.94
CA VAL A 530 27.90 -11.30 -38.38
C VAL A 530 29.11 -10.84 -39.20
N GLN A 531 29.71 -9.71 -38.82
CA GLN A 531 30.86 -9.15 -39.52
C GLN A 531 32.11 -10.02 -39.34
N ILE A 532 32.28 -10.59 -38.15
CA ILE A 532 33.34 -11.55 -37.86
C ILE A 532 33.14 -12.81 -38.71
N GLY A 533 31.92 -13.35 -38.76
CA GLY A 533 31.58 -14.53 -39.55
C GLY A 533 31.81 -14.33 -41.05
N ASP A 534 31.45 -13.17 -41.61
CA ASP A 534 31.76 -12.83 -43.00
C ASP A 534 33.27 -12.84 -43.28
N TRP A 535 34.07 -12.29 -42.36
CA TRP A 535 35.53 -12.33 -42.46
C TRP A 535 36.06 -13.77 -42.37
N VAL A 536 35.57 -14.57 -41.42
CA VAL A 536 35.97 -15.98 -41.26
C VAL A 536 35.69 -16.78 -42.54
N LEU A 537 34.52 -16.62 -43.16
CA LEU A 537 34.16 -17.31 -44.40
C LEU A 537 35.12 -16.97 -45.54
N GLN A 538 35.43 -15.69 -45.73
CA GLN A 538 36.34 -15.24 -46.77
C GLN A 538 37.76 -15.78 -46.56
N GLU A 539 38.25 -15.71 -45.32
CA GLU A 539 39.57 -16.18 -44.92
C GLU A 539 39.69 -17.70 -45.09
N ALA A 540 38.70 -18.46 -44.59
CA ALA A 540 38.65 -19.92 -44.69
C ALA A 540 38.60 -20.39 -46.16
N CYS A 541 37.75 -19.79 -46.99
CA CYS A 541 37.67 -20.14 -48.41
C CYS A 541 38.99 -19.82 -49.14
N ARG A 542 39.66 -18.72 -48.78
CA ARG A 542 40.96 -18.38 -49.36
C ARG A 542 42.05 -19.38 -49.00
N GLU A 543 42.10 -19.84 -47.75
CA GLU A 543 43.08 -20.87 -47.35
C GLU A 543 42.77 -22.23 -47.98
N ALA A 544 41.50 -22.61 -48.13
CA ALA A 544 41.13 -23.81 -48.89
C ALA A 544 41.60 -23.77 -50.36
N ALA A 545 41.52 -22.61 -51.01
CA ALA A 545 42.07 -22.42 -52.36
C ALA A 545 43.59 -22.66 -52.37
N ARG A 546 44.30 -22.16 -51.36
CA ARG A 546 45.76 -22.38 -51.22
C ARG A 546 46.10 -23.84 -50.98
N TRP A 547 45.30 -24.58 -50.21
CA TRP A 547 45.54 -26.01 -50.00
C TRP A 547 45.34 -26.81 -51.28
N ARG A 548 44.33 -26.45 -52.08
CA ARG A 548 44.10 -27.05 -53.42
C ARG A 548 45.28 -26.80 -54.34
N ASP A 549 45.74 -25.55 -54.39
CA ASP A 549 46.87 -25.15 -55.24
C ASP A 549 48.21 -25.77 -54.76
N ALA A 550 48.30 -26.11 -53.46
CA ALA A 550 49.41 -26.86 -52.87
C ALA A 550 49.34 -28.39 -53.11
N GLY A 551 48.31 -28.89 -53.82
CA GLY A 551 48.22 -30.28 -54.26
C GLY A 551 47.20 -31.15 -53.50
N MET A 552 46.44 -30.59 -52.56
CA MET A 552 45.34 -31.31 -51.90
C MET A 552 44.16 -31.49 -52.86
N ALA A 553 43.74 -32.73 -53.11
CA ALA A 553 42.60 -32.99 -53.96
C ALA A 553 41.29 -32.73 -53.20
N ASN A 554 40.56 -31.68 -53.57
CA ASN A 554 39.28 -31.26 -52.98
C ASN A 554 39.34 -31.01 -51.46
N PRO A 555 40.15 -30.05 -50.99
CA PRO A 555 40.20 -29.70 -49.56
C PRO A 555 38.83 -29.26 -49.07
N VAL A 556 38.36 -29.84 -47.96
CA VAL A 556 37.17 -29.34 -47.26
C VAL A 556 37.61 -28.43 -46.13
N VAL A 557 37.09 -27.21 -46.07
CA VAL A 557 37.24 -26.34 -44.90
C VAL A 557 35.91 -26.25 -44.17
N ALA A 558 35.90 -26.63 -42.91
CA ALA A 558 34.72 -26.55 -42.05
C ALA A 558 34.73 -25.23 -41.27
N VAL A 559 33.59 -24.54 -41.24
CA VAL A 559 33.43 -23.24 -40.56
C VAL A 559 32.20 -23.29 -39.66
N ASN A 560 32.41 -23.01 -38.38
CA ASN A 560 31.35 -22.86 -37.39
C ASN A 560 30.45 -21.65 -37.68
N LEU A 561 29.14 -21.84 -37.56
CA LEU A 561 28.16 -20.79 -37.81
C LEU A 561 27.35 -20.46 -36.54
N SER A 562 27.33 -19.18 -36.19
CA SER A 562 26.49 -18.66 -35.09
C SER A 562 25.01 -18.68 -35.45
N GLY A 563 24.14 -18.95 -34.47
CA GLY A 563 22.70 -18.87 -34.63
C GLY A 563 22.18 -17.47 -34.95
N VAL A 564 22.88 -16.43 -34.48
CA VAL A 564 22.55 -15.03 -34.78
C VAL A 564 22.84 -14.71 -36.25
N GLN A 565 23.97 -15.19 -36.76
CA GLN A 565 24.35 -15.03 -38.18
C GLN A 565 23.37 -15.78 -39.09
N PHE A 566 22.98 -16.99 -38.70
CA PHE A 566 22.03 -17.81 -39.45
C PHE A 566 20.65 -17.13 -39.60
N LYS A 567 20.14 -16.47 -38.55
CA LYS A 567 18.80 -15.86 -38.53
C LYS A 567 18.68 -14.56 -39.32
N ARG A 568 19.76 -13.79 -39.49
CA ARG A 568 19.71 -12.46 -40.13
C ARG A 568 19.52 -12.50 -41.66
N GLY A 569 19.54 -13.69 -42.28
CA GLY A 569 19.03 -13.92 -43.64
C GLY A 569 19.91 -13.45 -44.80
N GLU A 570 21.13 -12.99 -44.56
CA GLU A 570 22.08 -12.54 -45.61
C GLU A 570 23.14 -13.60 -45.97
N MET A 571 23.05 -14.80 -45.39
CA MET A 571 24.09 -15.83 -45.44
C MET A 571 24.45 -16.30 -46.86
N GLU A 572 23.43 -16.48 -47.73
CA GLU A 572 23.64 -16.90 -49.12
C GLU A 572 24.55 -15.92 -49.89
N GLN A 573 24.37 -14.61 -49.64
CA GLN A 573 25.16 -13.58 -50.29
C GLN A 573 26.60 -13.58 -49.79
N SER A 574 26.80 -13.72 -48.47
CA SER A 574 28.14 -13.79 -47.87
C SER A 574 28.92 -15.00 -48.37
N ILE A 575 28.28 -16.17 -48.43
CA ILE A 575 28.92 -17.40 -48.92
C ILE A 575 29.23 -17.28 -50.41
N SER A 576 28.27 -16.82 -51.22
CA SER A 576 28.48 -16.64 -52.67
C SER A 576 29.68 -15.73 -52.94
N LYS A 577 29.80 -14.60 -52.21
CA LYS A 577 30.95 -13.70 -52.32
C LYS A 577 32.26 -14.39 -51.92
N ALA A 578 32.29 -15.17 -50.85
CA ALA A 578 33.50 -15.86 -50.40
C ALA A 578 33.96 -16.95 -51.39
N LEU A 579 33.02 -17.72 -51.95
CA LEU A 579 33.29 -18.74 -52.97
C LEU A 579 33.76 -18.10 -54.29
N GLU A 580 33.12 -17.03 -54.75
CA GLU A 580 33.52 -16.29 -55.96
C GLU A 580 34.91 -15.68 -55.81
N ALA A 581 35.21 -15.07 -54.66
CA ALA A 581 36.51 -14.43 -54.40
C ALA A 581 37.67 -15.44 -54.30
N SER A 582 37.42 -16.63 -53.76
CA SER A 582 38.44 -17.67 -53.59
C SER A 582 38.57 -18.61 -54.80
N GLY A 583 37.53 -18.71 -55.62
CA GLY A 583 37.47 -19.61 -56.78
C GLY A 583 37.45 -21.10 -56.41
N ILE A 584 37.03 -21.46 -55.18
CA ILE A 584 36.82 -22.85 -54.78
C ILE A 584 35.42 -23.33 -55.16
N GLY A 585 35.27 -24.64 -55.34
CA GLY A 585 33.94 -25.22 -55.58
C GLY A 585 33.11 -25.21 -54.28
N PRO A 586 31.77 -25.07 -54.35
CA PRO A 586 30.90 -25.07 -53.16
C PRO A 586 31.08 -26.29 -52.25
N GLY A 587 31.35 -27.46 -52.83
CA GLY A 587 31.57 -28.71 -52.07
C GLY A 587 32.90 -28.78 -51.28
N MET A 588 33.74 -27.75 -51.38
CA MET A 588 34.96 -27.56 -50.59
C MET A 588 34.71 -26.74 -49.31
N LEU A 589 33.51 -26.18 -49.15
CA LEU A 589 33.08 -25.49 -47.93
C LEU A 589 32.10 -26.37 -47.16
N GLU A 590 32.33 -26.52 -45.87
CA GLU A 590 31.43 -27.17 -44.92
C GLU A 590 31.02 -26.15 -43.85
N LEU A 591 29.72 -26.05 -43.57
CA LEU A 591 29.20 -25.18 -42.51
C LEU A 591 28.68 -26.03 -41.36
N GLU A 592 29.16 -25.73 -40.17
CA GLU A 592 28.83 -26.45 -38.94
C GLU A 592 27.73 -25.69 -38.18
N LEU A 593 26.62 -26.37 -37.93
CA LEU A 593 25.44 -25.83 -37.27
C LEU A 593 25.28 -26.49 -35.91
N THR A 594 25.24 -25.70 -34.84
CA THR A 594 24.95 -26.27 -33.51
C THR A 594 23.52 -26.81 -33.45
N GLU A 595 23.31 -27.84 -32.63
CA GLU A 595 21.99 -28.48 -32.44
C GLU A 595 20.88 -27.46 -32.09
N SER A 596 21.21 -26.45 -31.28
CA SER A 596 20.28 -25.40 -30.84
C SER A 596 19.72 -24.55 -31.98
N ILE A 597 20.50 -24.33 -33.05
CA ILE A 597 20.06 -23.57 -34.23
C ILE A 597 18.92 -24.32 -34.93
N LEU A 598 19.02 -25.66 -34.99
CA LEU A 598 18.08 -26.52 -35.70
C LEU A 598 16.72 -26.65 -34.99
N ILE A 599 16.70 -26.48 -33.67
CA ILE A 599 15.49 -26.60 -32.85
C ILE A 599 14.68 -25.27 -32.87
N SER A 600 15.33 -24.13 -33.10
CA SER A 600 14.67 -22.82 -33.11
C SER A 600 14.16 -22.43 -34.51
N ASP A 601 12.87 -22.05 -34.63
CA ASP A 601 12.26 -21.52 -35.88
C ASP A 601 12.37 -22.46 -37.11
N THR A 602 11.84 -23.68 -36.96
CA THR A 602 12.11 -24.82 -37.85
C THR A 602 11.81 -24.58 -39.34
N ASP A 603 10.74 -23.86 -39.69
CA ASP A 603 10.34 -23.69 -41.09
C ASP A 603 11.30 -22.75 -41.85
N ASN A 604 11.74 -21.66 -41.21
CA ASN A 604 12.72 -20.74 -41.79
C ASN A 604 14.09 -21.40 -41.89
N VAL A 605 14.50 -22.15 -40.85
CA VAL A 605 15.79 -22.87 -40.86
C VAL A 605 15.83 -23.94 -41.95
N LEU A 606 14.76 -24.70 -42.13
CA LEU A 606 14.66 -25.70 -43.20
C LEU A 606 14.75 -25.06 -44.59
N ALA A 607 14.14 -23.89 -44.79
CA ALA A 607 14.23 -23.16 -46.06
C ALA A 607 15.68 -22.74 -46.37
N THR A 608 16.36 -22.15 -45.39
CA THR A 608 17.77 -21.73 -45.53
C THR A 608 18.70 -22.92 -45.74
N VAL A 609 18.57 -23.99 -44.96
CA VAL A 609 19.35 -25.23 -45.13
C VAL A 609 19.20 -25.76 -46.55
N LYS A 610 17.98 -25.82 -47.08
CA LYS A 610 17.72 -26.29 -48.44
C LYS A 610 18.33 -25.38 -49.50
N GLN A 611 18.32 -24.06 -49.30
CA GLN A 611 18.99 -23.11 -50.19
C GLN A 611 20.50 -23.35 -50.21
N LEU A 612 21.14 -23.48 -49.04
CA LEU A 612 22.57 -23.76 -48.94
C LEU A 612 22.96 -25.09 -49.58
N LYS A 613 22.12 -26.12 -49.44
CA LYS A 613 22.31 -27.42 -50.12
C LYS A 613 22.18 -27.32 -51.63
N ASN A 614 21.24 -26.52 -52.15
CA ASN A 614 21.12 -26.28 -53.59
C ASN A 614 22.34 -25.56 -54.18
N MET A 615 23.08 -24.78 -53.38
CA MET A 615 24.37 -24.21 -53.79
C MET A 615 25.48 -25.26 -53.89
N GLY A 616 25.29 -26.44 -53.30
CA GLY A 616 26.27 -27.53 -53.29
C GLY A 616 27.26 -27.49 -52.12
N ILE A 617 26.95 -26.72 -51.07
CA ILE A 617 27.75 -26.62 -49.84
C ILE A 617 27.47 -27.84 -48.95
N LYS A 618 28.48 -28.27 -48.18
CA LYS A 618 28.31 -29.33 -47.17
C LYS A 618 27.79 -28.73 -45.86
N LEU A 619 26.89 -29.44 -45.20
CA LEU A 619 26.35 -29.04 -43.90
C LEU A 619 26.59 -30.14 -42.88
N SER A 620 27.03 -29.75 -41.69
CA SER A 620 27.19 -30.66 -40.57
C SER A 620 26.51 -30.14 -39.32
N ILE A 621 26.17 -31.05 -38.42
CA ILE A 621 25.60 -30.74 -37.12
C ILE A 621 26.69 -30.89 -36.07
N ASP A 622 26.89 -29.83 -35.28
CA ASP A 622 27.90 -29.76 -34.24
C ASP A 622 27.34 -30.02 -32.83
N ASP A 623 28.24 -30.39 -31.91
CA ASP A 623 27.96 -30.70 -30.49
C ASP A 623 26.83 -31.73 -30.24
N PHE A 624 26.66 -32.70 -31.15
CA PHE A 624 25.50 -33.59 -31.13
C PHE A 624 25.51 -34.53 -29.91
N GLY A 625 24.42 -34.52 -29.14
CA GLY A 625 24.20 -35.41 -27.99
C GLY A 625 24.20 -34.68 -26.63
N THR A 626 24.59 -33.41 -26.60
CA THR A 626 24.59 -32.59 -25.37
C THR A 626 23.23 -31.91 -25.08
N GLY A 627 22.30 -31.91 -26.05
CA GLY A 627 20.99 -31.25 -25.98
C GLY A 627 19.77 -32.17 -26.15
N TYR A 628 18.57 -31.55 -26.25
CA TYR A 628 17.29 -32.25 -26.45
C TYR A 628 17.04 -32.56 -27.93
N SER A 629 17.77 -33.54 -28.47
CA SER A 629 17.61 -33.95 -29.87
C SER A 629 16.29 -34.65 -30.12
N SER A 630 15.47 -34.09 -31.01
CA SER A 630 14.33 -34.80 -31.58
C SER A 630 14.72 -35.39 -32.94
N LEU A 631 14.92 -36.71 -32.95
CA LEU A 631 15.15 -37.54 -34.14
C LEU A 631 14.22 -37.23 -35.33
N SER A 632 13.01 -36.75 -35.03
CA SER A 632 12.01 -36.39 -36.03
C SER A 632 12.41 -35.19 -36.90
N TYR A 633 13.25 -34.28 -36.39
CA TYR A 633 13.77 -33.14 -37.15
C TYR A 633 15.05 -33.47 -37.88
N LEU A 634 15.93 -34.29 -37.30
CA LEU A 634 17.17 -34.74 -37.95
C LEU A 634 16.89 -35.39 -39.32
N LYS A 635 15.79 -36.16 -39.42
CA LYS A 635 15.33 -36.75 -40.69
C LYS A 635 14.89 -35.72 -41.76
N ARG A 636 14.50 -34.51 -41.35
CA ARG A 636 14.01 -33.45 -42.26
C ARG A 636 15.12 -32.55 -42.77
N PHE A 637 16.23 -32.46 -42.05
CA PHE A 637 17.37 -31.65 -42.44
C PHE A 637 18.25 -32.42 -43.44
N GLU A 638 18.49 -31.82 -44.60
CA GLU A 638 19.39 -32.37 -45.63
C GLU A 638 20.87 -32.08 -45.28
N VAL A 639 21.33 -32.57 -44.11
CA VAL A 639 22.74 -32.46 -43.68
C VAL A 639 23.57 -33.63 -44.21
N ASP A 640 24.89 -33.48 -44.24
CA ASP A 640 25.84 -34.49 -44.75
C ASP A 640 26.55 -35.25 -43.63
N LYS A 641 26.77 -34.59 -42.49
CA LYS A 641 27.65 -35.08 -41.42
C LYS A 641 27.12 -34.73 -40.03
N LEU A 642 27.40 -35.58 -39.06
CA LEU A 642 27.10 -35.39 -37.65
C LEU A 642 28.42 -35.45 -36.86
N LYS A 643 28.73 -34.39 -36.11
CA LYS A 643 29.91 -34.29 -35.25
C LYS A 643 29.55 -34.73 -33.83
N ILE A 644 30.29 -35.70 -33.30
CA ILE A 644 30.09 -36.27 -31.97
C ILE A 644 30.93 -35.46 -30.99
N ASP A 645 30.27 -34.83 -30.03
CA ASP A 645 30.89 -33.94 -29.06
C ASP A 645 32.02 -34.62 -28.26
N GLN A 646 33.10 -33.89 -28.05
CA GLN A 646 34.29 -34.35 -27.34
C GLN A 646 34.02 -34.91 -25.93
N SER A 647 32.95 -34.46 -25.25
CA SER A 647 32.59 -34.92 -23.90
C SER A 647 32.30 -36.42 -23.86
N PHE A 648 31.71 -36.99 -24.91
CA PHE A 648 31.48 -38.43 -25.03
C PHE A 648 32.72 -39.20 -25.50
N ILE A 649 33.60 -38.54 -26.26
CA ILE A 649 34.80 -39.17 -26.83
C ILE A 649 35.92 -39.30 -25.79
N ARG A 650 36.06 -38.31 -24.89
CA ARG A 650 37.14 -38.25 -23.91
C ARG A 650 37.15 -39.44 -22.94
N ASP A 651 35.97 -39.90 -22.52
CA ASP A 651 35.80 -40.96 -21.52
C ASP A 651 35.36 -42.31 -22.12
N LEU A 652 35.45 -42.47 -23.46
CA LEU A 652 34.99 -43.64 -24.22
C LEU A 652 35.50 -45.00 -23.70
N GLN A 653 36.67 -45.02 -23.08
CA GLN A 653 37.28 -46.24 -22.53
C GLN A 653 36.82 -46.59 -21.12
N ASN A 654 36.56 -45.57 -20.31
CA ASN A 654 36.34 -45.72 -18.87
C ASN A 654 34.86 -45.64 -18.50
N ASN A 655 34.03 -45.11 -19.40
CA ASN A 655 32.60 -44.98 -19.21
C ASN A 655 31.81 -45.84 -20.23
N PRO A 656 31.24 -46.99 -19.80
CA PRO A 656 30.45 -47.84 -20.69
C PRO A 656 29.17 -47.17 -21.19
N GLU A 657 28.65 -46.15 -20.49
CA GLU A 657 27.48 -45.38 -20.93
C GLU A 657 27.85 -44.48 -22.12
N ASP A 658 28.94 -43.71 -22.03
CA ASP A 658 29.41 -42.87 -23.14
C ASP A 658 29.75 -43.70 -24.38
N ALA A 659 30.40 -44.85 -24.18
CA ALA A 659 30.66 -45.80 -25.26
C ALA A 659 29.39 -46.33 -25.92
N ALA A 660 28.31 -46.53 -25.15
CA ALA A 660 27.02 -46.94 -25.71
C ALA A 660 26.34 -45.80 -26.48
N ILE A 661 26.45 -44.55 -25.99
CA ILE A 661 25.92 -43.35 -26.65
C ILE A 661 26.63 -43.14 -27.99
N VAL A 662 27.97 -43.16 -28.02
CA VAL A 662 28.76 -42.98 -29.24
C VAL A 662 28.40 -44.03 -30.29
N ARG A 663 28.31 -45.31 -29.92
CA ARG A 663 27.85 -46.38 -30.82
C ARG A 663 26.45 -46.13 -31.36
N ALA A 664 25.52 -45.70 -30.50
CA ALA A 664 24.16 -45.41 -30.91
C ALA A 664 24.10 -44.24 -31.90
N ILE A 665 24.89 -43.18 -31.67
CA ILE A 665 24.99 -42.02 -32.56
C ILE A 665 25.52 -42.46 -33.92
N ILE A 666 26.60 -43.25 -33.98
CA ILE A 666 27.18 -43.75 -35.23
C ILE A 666 26.16 -44.58 -36.03
N GLN A 667 25.52 -45.55 -35.39
CA GLN A 667 24.52 -46.39 -36.05
C GLN A 667 23.31 -45.60 -36.55
N MET A 668 22.87 -44.60 -35.78
CA MET A 668 21.78 -43.72 -36.15
C MET A 668 22.16 -42.86 -37.37
N ALA A 669 23.34 -42.23 -37.36
CA ALA A 669 23.83 -41.41 -38.46
C ALA A 669 23.88 -42.22 -39.76
N HIS A 670 24.46 -43.43 -39.72
CA HIS A 670 24.50 -44.32 -40.88
C HIS A 670 23.11 -44.74 -41.37
N SER A 671 22.17 -44.98 -40.45
CA SER A 671 20.77 -45.30 -40.80
C SER A 671 20.05 -44.15 -41.49
N LEU A 672 20.50 -42.91 -41.28
CA LEU A 672 20.00 -41.70 -41.93
C LEU A 672 20.81 -41.32 -43.18
N GLY A 673 21.85 -42.08 -43.52
CA GLY A 673 22.75 -41.79 -44.65
C GLY A 673 23.73 -40.65 -44.38
N LEU A 674 23.98 -40.32 -43.11
CA LEU A 674 24.90 -39.27 -42.66
C LEU A 674 26.27 -39.87 -42.34
N ARG A 675 27.33 -39.09 -42.57
CA ARG A 675 28.67 -39.40 -42.07
C ARG A 675 28.83 -38.97 -40.61
N THR A 676 29.79 -39.57 -39.92
CA THR A 676 30.13 -39.23 -38.54
C THR A 676 31.55 -38.70 -38.41
N LEU A 677 31.73 -37.69 -37.57
CA LEU A 677 33.04 -37.19 -37.18
C LEU A 677 33.16 -37.16 -35.66
N ALA A 678 34.16 -37.84 -35.12
CA ALA A 678 34.45 -37.82 -33.68
C ALA A 678 35.42 -36.70 -33.33
N GLU A 679 35.05 -35.86 -32.36
CA GLU A 679 35.87 -34.75 -31.88
C GLU A 679 36.67 -35.11 -30.63
N GLY A 680 37.79 -34.42 -30.39
CA GLY A 680 38.56 -34.60 -29.16
C GLY A 680 39.26 -35.96 -29.05
N VAL A 681 39.66 -36.57 -30.17
CA VAL A 681 40.46 -37.80 -30.14
C VAL A 681 41.87 -37.49 -29.64
N GLU A 682 42.18 -37.90 -28.41
CA GLU A 682 43.47 -37.61 -27.74
C GLU A 682 44.45 -38.79 -27.68
N SER A 683 43.98 -40.03 -27.86
CA SER A 683 44.81 -41.23 -27.73
C SER A 683 44.59 -42.24 -28.87
N ARG A 684 45.57 -43.14 -29.05
CA ARG A 684 45.48 -44.20 -30.06
C ARG A 684 44.37 -45.19 -29.71
N GLU A 685 44.18 -45.43 -28.42
CA GLU A 685 43.20 -46.37 -27.91
C GLU A 685 41.77 -45.87 -28.15
N ILE A 686 41.51 -44.55 -28.04
CA ILE A 686 40.21 -43.95 -28.45
C ILE A 686 40.00 -44.13 -29.95
N LEU A 687 41.03 -43.89 -30.76
CA LEU A 687 40.98 -44.07 -32.21
C LEU A 687 40.62 -45.51 -32.61
N ASP A 688 41.24 -46.50 -31.96
CA ASP A 688 40.98 -47.92 -32.24
C ASP A 688 39.53 -48.30 -31.87
N CYS A 689 38.97 -47.75 -30.78
CA CYS A 689 37.55 -47.91 -30.44
C CYS A 689 36.62 -47.32 -31.52
N LEU A 690 36.91 -46.10 -31.98
CA LEU A 690 36.11 -45.43 -33.02
C LEU A 690 36.17 -46.17 -34.36
N GLN A 691 37.32 -46.74 -34.71
CA GLN A 691 37.46 -47.58 -35.90
C GLN A 691 36.67 -48.89 -35.75
N ALA A 692 36.67 -49.51 -34.57
CA ALA A 692 35.89 -50.71 -34.29
C ALA A 692 34.38 -50.45 -34.38
N ASP A 693 33.95 -49.27 -33.94
CA ASP A 693 32.57 -48.81 -34.02
C ASP A 693 32.18 -48.22 -35.39
N GLN A 694 33.10 -48.26 -36.37
CA GLN A 694 32.91 -47.82 -37.75
C GLN A 694 32.62 -46.32 -37.92
N CYS A 695 33.18 -45.47 -37.06
CA CYS A 695 33.14 -44.02 -37.28
C CYS A 695 33.87 -43.64 -38.57
N ASP A 696 33.39 -42.62 -39.30
CA ASP A 696 33.88 -42.28 -40.64
C ASP A 696 35.10 -41.35 -40.60
N GLU A 697 35.06 -40.32 -39.74
CA GLU A 697 36.04 -39.23 -39.69
C GLU A 697 36.42 -38.93 -38.23
N ALA A 698 37.62 -38.39 -38.01
CA ALA A 698 38.06 -37.98 -36.67
C ALA A 698 38.92 -36.72 -36.68
N GLN A 699 38.83 -35.97 -35.58
CA GLN A 699 39.70 -34.86 -35.27
C GLN A 699 40.07 -34.84 -33.78
N GLY A 700 41.27 -34.34 -33.47
CA GLY A 700 41.73 -34.25 -32.09
C GLY A 700 43.23 -34.12 -31.94
N TYR A 701 43.69 -33.94 -30.69
CA TYR A 701 45.09 -33.69 -30.36
C TYR A 701 46.01 -34.88 -30.58
N TYR A 702 45.45 -36.09 -30.74
CA TYR A 702 46.21 -37.26 -31.18
C TYR A 702 46.88 -37.01 -32.54
N PHE A 703 46.19 -36.31 -33.45
CA PHE A 703 46.72 -36.00 -34.78
C PHE A 703 47.54 -34.72 -34.77
N SER A 704 46.91 -33.61 -34.39
CA SER A 704 47.57 -32.33 -34.21
C SER A 704 46.67 -31.34 -33.46
N ARG A 705 47.29 -30.34 -32.85
CA ARG A 705 46.59 -29.18 -32.28
C ARG A 705 46.22 -28.18 -33.40
N PRO A 706 45.20 -27.33 -33.19
CA PRO A 706 44.89 -26.25 -34.12
C PRO A 706 46.11 -25.36 -34.40
N MET A 707 46.50 -25.25 -35.66
CA MET A 707 47.75 -24.57 -36.06
C MET A 707 47.51 -23.41 -37.02
N PRO A 708 48.37 -22.38 -37.06
CA PRO A 708 48.27 -21.30 -38.03
C PRO A 708 48.32 -21.79 -39.48
N ALA A 709 47.74 -21.02 -40.41
CA ALA A 709 47.69 -21.32 -41.85
C ALA A 709 49.04 -21.77 -42.46
N SER A 710 50.14 -21.08 -42.09
CA SER A 710 51.49 -21.38 -42.59
C SER A 710 52.02 -22.72 -42.10
N GLU A 711 51.70 -23.09 -40.86
CA GLU A 711 52.08 -24.38 -40.28
C GLU A 711 51.24 -25.50 -40.90
N PHE A 712 49.95 -25.25 -41.13
CA PHE A 712 49.07 -26.21 -41.79
C PHE A 712 49.52 -26.54 -43.21
N LEU A 713 49.98 -25.56 -43.99
CA LEU A 713 50.56 -25.80 -45.31
C LEU A 713 51.84 -26.66 -45.25
N SER A 714 52.65 -26.49 -44.21
CA SER A 714 53.85 -27.29 -44.00
C SER A 714 53.51 -28.72 -43.56
N PHE A 715 52.46 -28.86 -42.73
CA PHE A 715 51.87 -30.13 -42.35
C PHE A 715 51.33 -30.88 -43.58
N LEU A 716 50.57 -30.18 -44.43
CA LEU A 716 50.05 -30.70 -45.70
C LEU A 716 51.18 -31.22 -46.60
N ALA A 717 52.25 -30.45 -46.77
CA ALA A 717 53.39 -30.85 -47.61
C ALA A 717 54.09 -32.12 -47.10
N THR A 718 54.10 -32.33 -45.78
CA THR A 718 54.67 -33.55 -45.18
C THR A 718 53.76 -34.76 -45.42
N TYR A 719 52.44 -34.56 -45.42
CA TYR A 719 51.45 -35.63 -45.60
C TYR A 719 51.21 -36.02 -47.06
N LEU A 720 51.39 -35.07 -48.00
CA LEU A 720 51.25 -35.30 -49.44
C LEU A 720 52.52 -35.91 -50.08
N GLN A 721 53.66 -35.95 -49.37
CA GLN A 721 54.82 -36.70 -49.82
C GLN A 721 54.53 -38.20 -49.70
N PRO A 722 54.71 -39.01 -50.76
CA PRO A 722 54.57 -40.45 -50.65
C PRO A 722 55.57 -40.96 -49.61
N THR A 723 55.07 -41.65 -48.58
CA THR A 723 55.91 -42.45 -47.68
C THR A 723 56.77 -43.38 -48.54
N ALA A 724 58.09 -43.13 -48.52
CA ALA A 724 59.08 -43.90 -49.27
C ALA A 724 59.20 -45.35 -48.78
#